data_AF-G2Y633-F1
#
_entry.id   AF-G2Y633-F1
#
_cell.length_a   1.000
_cell.length_b   1.000
_cell.length_c   1.000
_cell.angle_alpha   90.00
_cell.angle_beta   90.00
_cell.angle_gamma   90.00
#
_symmetry.space_group_name_H-M   'P 1'
#
loop_
_entity.id
_entity.type
_entity.pdbx_description
1 polymer ?
#
loop_
_entity_poly.entity_id
_entity_poly.type
_entity_poly.pdbx_seq_one_letter_code
_entity_poly.pdbx_strand_id
1 'polypeptide(L)'
;MSTRTKTVCVIGAGPSGLVAAKTLTHDHPKGTFDVTVFEQSQRIGGLWPTSRDDNGLLNPDMCTNQSRHTVSFSDLAWSTPSPAFPKAWQVGKYLEDYIKMYPGYLIKTGVKVTKVEPPPNWQTASAPSGKWNVHVQDTESTESLQVHEFDQVIVATGFFGKPKIPDNLANFPAPVWHSSKLRDVNSALTDNGRLSSPKGKNIVIVGGQMSGIETAAAVALQVSSSVNSTQRPIPNAKEYKIYNVIQQPFWAMTLTLPNNPNIDGVNPEAEKIPNPAPTFLPLDLVMYNLGWKPSGPLKNSSGHISPEMANITNEFLSKYLGTDQSGVGTDHLAIVGDVRSAPPLLTVSDNYVEFVRSGDIKTIRGKVIGAALNQSNSITIEENGTQQVINDVAAVILATGFDASPSLDFLPKEILQDLSFDKSSSKFPLALNVHSTVNAKISSLGFVGFYRSPYWGVMEMQARFLGKLWSGDAHAQKALELDNTLDELLRLRTDPLIAQFPMGDYAYLMESFASAVGIKRQESTDDPEARTGIVLPSRYVYSHASSSQKEQAALALSAVSSTFNSSTRGTFVSKAIFRSLQGTWRLSRSLKSSLSTFPSGTFTGTAKFLPRFPTAPSFDSEYLYIEEGDFVTDTGMTFKASRRYVYRYREDTDTLSLWFVKTDDNLGVDYLFHEMEILIPEVQDKTNGQGKIMGWRAKSSHLCIADTYDVEYEFRFKGVNVEEWKQEYSVKGPNKDYRIKNEYRR
;
A
#
# COMPACT_ATOMS: atom_id res chain seq x y z
N MET A 1 29.54 35.49 -17.71
CA MET A 1 29.18 34.94 -19.03
C MET A 1 27.75 34.40 -18.92
N SER A 2 26.81 34.89 -19.72
CA SER A 2 25.45 34.35 -19.72
C SER A 2 25.49 32.96 -20.34
N THR A 3 25.25 31.93 -19.54
CA THR A 3 25.09 30.55 -20.03
C THR A 3 23.79 30.50 -20.85
N ARG A 4 23.87 29.99 -22.08
CA ARG A 4 22.71 29.80 -22.96
C ARG A 4 21.67 28.91 -22.25
N THR A 5 20.40 29.31 -22.30
CA THR A 5 19.27 28.50 -21.82
C THR A 5 19.21 27.16 -22.54
N LYS A 6 19.14 26.07 -21.79
CA LYS A 6 19.05 24.71 -22.33
C LYS A 6 17.59 24.29 -22.44
N THR A 7 17.18 23.89 -23.64
CA THR A 7 15.84 23.36 -23.92
C THR A 7 15.76 21.90 -23.49
N VAL A 8 14.73 21.53 -22.72
CA VAL A 8 14.54 20.19 -22.17
C VAL A 8 13.14 19.66 -22.52
N CYS A 9 13.10 18.49 -23.16
CA CYS A 9 11.88 17.72 -23.36
C CYS A 9 11.67 16.77 -22.18
N VAL A 10 10.47 16.75 -21.60
CA VAL A 10 10.05 15.75 -20.61
C VAL A 10 8.90 14.94 -21.22
N ILE A 11 9.05 13.61 -21.24
CA ILE A 11 8.05 12.71 -21.83
C ILE A 11 7.23 12.07 -20.71
N GLY A 12 5.98 12.51 -20.58
CA GLY A 12 5.01 12.11 -19.55
C GLY A 12 4.79 13.18 -18.48
N ALA A 13 3.53 13.42 -18.10
CA ALA A 13 3.11 14.36 -17.05
C ALA A 13 2.49 13.66 -15.83
N GLY A 14 2.99 12.47 -15.48
CA GLY A 14 2.81 11.87 -14.16
C GLY A 14 3.71 12.50 -13.09
N PRO A 15 3.72 11.98 -11.84
CA PRO A 15 4.54 12.52 -10.75
C PRO A 15 6.01 12.77 -11.15
N SER A 16 6.61 11.81 -11.87
CA SER A 16 7.99 11.87 -12.32
C SER A 16 8.27 13.03 -13.28
N GLY A 17 7.38 13.28 -14.24
CA GLY A 17 7.56 14.36 -15.20
C GLY A 17 7.28 15.72 -14.60
N LEU A 18 6.26 15.81 -13.74
CA LEU A 18 5.91 17.06 -13.05
C LEU A 18 7.01 17.50 -12.09
N VAL A 19 7.59 16.59 -11.30
CA VAL A 19 8.72 16.93 -10.43
C VAL A 19 9.98 17.28 -11.21
N ALA A 20 10.24 16.60 -12.34
CA ALA A 20 11.35 16.95 -13.22
C ALA A 20 11.21 18.37 -13.79
N ALA A 21 10.03 18.70 -14.32
CA ALA A 21 9.76 20.02 -14.88
C ALA A 21 9.85 21.13 -13.82
N LYS A 22 9.26 20.90 -12.64
CA LYS A 22 9.38 21.81 -11.51
C LYS A 22 10.85 21.99 -11.13
N THR A 23 11.60 20.91 -10.87
CA THR A 23 12.97 21.00 -10.35
C THR A 23 13.89 21.76 -11.30
N LEU A 24 13.84 21.46 -12.60
CA LEU A 24 14.64 22.18 -13.59
C LEU A 24 14.29 23.67 -13.66
N THR A 25 13.02 24.02 -13.46
CA THR A 25 12.54 25.41 -13.57
C THR A 25 12.77 26.23 -12.30
N HIS A 26 12.59 25.63 -11.11
CA HIS A 26 12.52 26.34 -9.83
C HIS A 26 13.73 26.13 -8.91
N ASP A 27 14.47 25.03 -9.04
CA ASP A 27 15.62 24.75 -8.17
C ASP A 27 16.95 25.29 -8.74
N HIS A 28 16.90 25.87 -9.95
CA HIS A 28 18.03 26.46 -10.68
C HIS A 28 17.82 27.96 -10.97
N PRO A 29 18.89 28.72 -11.26
CA PRO A 29 18.76 30.12 -11.66
C PRO A 29 17.82 30.29 -12.85
N LYS A 30 17.01 31.35 -12.83
CA LYS A 30 16.06 31.64 -13.90
C LYS A 30 16.77 31.71 -15.25
N GLY A 31 16.22 31.03 -16.25
CA GLY A 31 16.79 30.95 -17.59
C GLY A 31 17.88 29.88 -17.77
N THR A 32 18.14 29.02 -16.78
CA THR A 32 19.04 27.86 -16.97
C THR A 32 18.41 26.84 -17.92
N PHE A 33 17.12 26.53 -17.71
CA PHE A 33 16.38 25.55 -18.49
C PHE A 33 15.07 26.14 -19.04
N ASP A 34 14.68 25.70 -20.23
CA ASP A 34 13.36 25.92 -20.84
C ASP A 34 12.71 24.56 -21.08
N VAL A 35 11.61 24.28 -20.37
CA VAL A 35 11.08 22.92 -20.23
C VAL A 35 9.73 22.80 -20.93
N THR A 36 9.62 21.79 -21.80
CA THR A 36 8.35 21.36 -22.40
C THR A 36 8.07 19.91 -22.03
N VAL A 37 6.88 19.67 -21.47
CA VAL A 37 6.36 18.35 -21.10
C VAL A 37 5.33 17.91 -22.15
N PHE A 38 5.49 16.72 -22.71
CA PHE A 38 4.50 16.09 -23.59
C PHE A 38 3.79 14.95 -22.87
N GLU A 39 2.46 14.97 -22.84
CA GLU A 39 1.61 13.97 -22.21
C GLU A 39 0.58 13.43 -23.21
N GLN A 40 0.55 12.11 -23.38
CA GLN A 40 -0.34 11.47 -24.34
C GLN A 40 -1.82 11.51 -23.89
N SER A 41 -2.08 11.52 -22.59
CA SER A 41 -3.43 11.63 -22.04
C SER A 41 -3.94 13.07 -22.14
N GLN A 42 -5.26 13.25 -22.15
CA GLN A 42 -5.91 14.56 -22.09
C GLN A 42 -5.77 15.27 -20.73
N ARG A 43 -5.08 14.64 -19.76
CA ARG A 43 -4.85 15.17 -18.42
C ARG A 43 -3.47 14.77 -17.90
N ILE A 44 -3.00 15.52 -16.91
CA ILE A 44 -1.83 15.17 -16.09
C ILE A 44 -2.15 14.03 -15.11
N GLY A 45 -1.14 13.60 -14.34
CA GLY A 45 -1.27 12.66 -13.22
C GLY A 45 -0.81 11.24 -13.56
N GLY A 46 -0.74 10.89 -14.84
CA GLY A 46 -0.33 9.57 -15.31
C GLY A 46 -1.21 8.47 -14.72
N LEU A 47 -0.61 7.57 -13.93
CA LEU A 47 -1.34 6.50 -13.22
C LEU A 47 -2.43 7.04 -12.28
N TRP A 48 -2.20 8.21 -11.68
CA TRP A 48 -3.08 8.78 -10.67
C TRP A 48 -4.24 9.51 -11.34
N PRO A 49 -5.50 9.10 -11.09
CA PRO A 49 -6.66 9.81 -11.58
C PRO A 49 -6.77 11.18 -10.93
N THR A 50 -7.32 12.18 -11.65
CA THR A 50 -7.52 13.53 -11.10
C THR A 50 -8.95 13.80 -10.63
N SER A 51 -9.86 12.85 -10.86
CA SER A 51 -11.24 12.89 -10.37
C SER A 51 -11.75 11.48 -10.07
N ARG A 52 -12.95 11.39 -9.49
CA ARG A 52 -13.62 10.11 -9.20
C ARG A 52 -14.15 9.41 -10.45
N ASP A 53 -14.39 10.15 -11.52
CA ASP A 53 -14.98 9.65 -12.77
C ASP A 53 -13.92 9.25 -13.80
N ASP A 54 -12.65 9.33 -13.40
CA ASP A 54 -11.50 9.07 -14.23
C ASP A 54 -11.27 7.57 -14.42
N ASN A 55 -11.55 7.09 -15.62
CA ASN A 55 -11.48 5.67 -15.98
C ASN A 55 -10.07 5.20 -16.38
N GLY A 56 -9.01 5.79 -15.80
CA GLY A 56 -7.61 5.43 -16.03
C GLY A 56 -7.22 4.00 -15.60
N LEU A 57 -5.93 3.73 -15.39
CA LEU A 57 -5.48 2.36 -15.03
C LEU A 57 -5.76 1.97 -13.57
N LEU A 58 -5.95 2.96 -12.69
CA LEU A 58 -6.17 2.77 -11.27
C LEU A 58 -7.61 3.12 -10.91
N ASN A 59 -8.25 2.33 -10.04
CA ASN A 59 -9.57 2.69 -9.52
C ASN A 59 -9.43 3.97 -8.64
N PRO A 60 -10.17 5.05 -8.94
CA PRO A 60 -10.07 6.32 -8.21
C PRO A 60 -10.22 6.21 -6.70
N ASP A 61 -11.04 5.28 -6.21
CA ASP A 61 -11.32 5.12 -4.77
C ASP A 61 -10.31 4.25 -4.01
N MET A 62 -9.34 3.62 -4.70
CA MET A 62 -8.27 2.87 -4.02
C MET A 62 -7.36 3.82 -3.23
N CYS A 63 -6.96 3.41 -2.03
CA CYS A 63 -6.00 4.15 -1.21
C CYS A 63 -4.54 3.82 -1.58
N THR A 64 -3.63 4.70 -1.23
CA THR A 64 -2.18 4.47 -1.34
C THR A 64 -1.72 3.43 -0.30
N ASN A 65 -0.75 2.60 -0.68
CA ASN A 65 -0.09 1.68 0.26
C ASN A 65 0.87 2.41 1.23
N GLN A 66 1.20 3.67 0.95
CA GLN A 66 2.08 4.50 1.76
C GLN A 66 1.31 5.73 2.25
N SER A 67 1.74 6.30 3.37
CA SER A 67 1.06 7.46 3.92
C SER A 67 1.28 8.71 3.06
N ARG A 68 0.42 9.71 3.27
CA ARG A 68 0.58 11.05 2.68
C ARG A 68 1.97 11.68 2.94
N HIS A 69 2.69 11.23 3.98
CA HIS A 69 3.98 11.82 4.36
C HIS A 69 5.12 11.40 3.42
N THR A 70 4.97 10.29 2.70
CA THR A 70 5.98 9.80 1.74
C THR A 70 5.46 9.79 0.30
N VAL A 71 4.13 9.82 0.12
CA VAL A 71 3.47 10.19 -1.14
C VAL A 71 3.36 11.71 -1.23
N SER A 72 4.50 12.40 -1.20
CA SER A 72 4.60 13.86 -1.33
C SER A 72 5.95 14.25 -1.90
N PHE A 73 6.06 15.48 -2.38
CA PHE A 73 7.33 16.12 -2.75
C PHE A 73 7.85 16.95 -1.58
N SER A 74 9.14 17.28 -1.60
CA SER A 74 9.80 17.94 -0.46
C SER A 74 9.22 19.32 -0.11
N ASP A 75 8.59 19.98 -1.07
CA ASP A 75 8.19 21.38 -0.99
C ASP A 75 6.70 21.64 -1.26
N LEU A 76 5.86 20.62 -1.13
CA LEU A 76 4.41 20.81 -1.04
C LEU A 76 3.84 19.92 0.07
N ALA A 77 3.24 20.54 1.09
CA ALA A 77 2.52 19.81 2.12
C ALA A 77 1.13 19.42 1.61
N TRP A 78 0.63 18.26 2.08
CA TRP A 78 -0.78 17.91 1.91
C TRP A 78 -1.68 18.91 2.63
N SER A 79 -2.78 19.32 1.99
CA SER A 79 -3.80 20.16 2.62
C SER A 79 -4.41 19.47 3.84
N THR A 80 -4.79 20.22 4.86
CA THR A 80 -5.51 19.72 6.03
C THR A 80 -6.99 20.13 5.98
N PRO A 81 -7.94 19.23 6.26
CA PRO A 81 -7.75 17.80 6.53
C PRO A 81 -7.45 16.99 5.24
N SER A 82 -6.63 15.94 5.40
CA SER A 82 -6.42 14.89 4.39
C SER A 82 -6.39 13.54 5.12
N PRO A 83 -6.79 12.43 4.49
CA PRO A 83 -6.64 11.10 5.08
C PRO A 83 -5.15 10.72 5.26
N ALA A 84 -4.86 9.80 6.16
CA ALA A 84 -3.49 9.29 6.37
C ALA A 84 -2.98 8.55 5.11
N PHE A 85 -3.87 7.84 4.42
CA PHE A 85 -3.64 7.12 3.17
C PHE A 85 -4.58 7.65 2.08
N PRO A 86 -4.15 8.66 1.30
CA PRO A 86 -4.98 9.27 0.27
C PRO A 86 -5.51 8.26 -0.75
N LYS A 87 -6.74 8.51 -1.20
CA LYS A 87 -7.31 7.85 -2.37
C LYS A 87 -6.59 8.30 -3.64
N ALA A 88 -6.59 7.46 -4.66
CA ALA A 88 -5.88 7.69 -5.91
C ALA A 88 -6.28 9.03 -6.56
N TRP A 89 -7.58 9.40 -6.52
CA TRP A 89 -8.05 10.69 -7.04
C TRP A 89 -7.54 11.89 -6.24
N GLN A 90 -7.30 11.73 -4.94
CA GLN A 90 -6.75 12.79 -4.09
C GLN A 90 -5.26 13.01 -4.38
N VAL A 91 -4.53 11.96 -4.75
CA VAL A 91 -3.15 12.08 -5.24
C VAL A 91 -3.10 12.86 -6.55
N GLY A 92 -4.02 12.61 -7.48
CA GLY A 92 -4.13 13.45 -8.69
C GLY A 92 -4.44 14.91 -8.36
N LYS A 93 -5.27 15.17 -7.35
CA LYS A 93 -5.56 16.53 -6.89
C LYS A 93 -4.33 17.23 -6.30
N TYR A 94 -3.54 16.53 -5.50
CA TYR A 94 -2.24 17.00 -5.01
C TYR A 94 -1.30 17.39 -6.17
N LEU A 95 -1.28 16.63 -7.27
CA LEU A 95 -0.47 16.96 -8.44
C LEU A 95 -0.98 18.20 -9.19
N GLU A 96 -2.31 18.40 -9.28
CA GLU A 96 -2.90 19.63 -9.82
C GLU A 96 -2.51 20.87 -8.99
N ASP A 97 -2.53 20.74 -7.66
CA ASP A 97 -2.09 21.79 -6.76
C ASP A 97 -0.58 22.08 -6.91
N TYR A 98 0.23 21.04 -7.12
CA TYR A 98 1.68 21.17 -7.34
C TYR A 98 2.02 21.98 -8.60
N ILE A 99 1.35 21.71 -9.73
CA ILE A 99 1.60 22.47 -10.97
C ILE A 99 1.12 23.92 -10.87
N LYS A 100 0.04 24.16 -10.10
CA LYS A 100 -0.46 25.51 -9.85
C LYS A 100 0.49 26.32 -8.97
N MET A 101 1.11 25.67 -7.98
CA MET A 101 2.11 26.26 -7.10
C MET A 101 3.39 26.65 -7.85
N TYR A 102 3.79 25.83 -8.82
CA TYR A 102 5.07 25.97 -9.52
C TYR A 102 4.88 26.14 -11.04
N PRO A 103 4.47 27.32 -11.53
CA PRO A 103 4.35 27.59 -12.97
C PRO A 103 5.73 27.84 -13.62
N GLY A 104 5.80 27.93 -14.96
CA GLY A 104 7.01 28.34 -15.67
C GLY A 104 7.58 27.33 -16.67
N TYR A 105 6.87 26.22 -16.89
CA TYR A 105 7.12 25.24 -17.94
C TYR A 105 5.84 24.96 -18.72
N LEU A 106 5.97 24.46 -19.95
CA LEU A 106 4.84 24.17 -20.83
C LEU A 106 4.44 22.69 -20.69
N ILE A 107 3.16 22.41 -20.49
CA ILE A 107 2.61 21.05 -20.58
C ILE A 107 1.68 20.98 -21.80
N LYS A 108 1.92 20.01 -22.68
CA LYS A 108 1.07 19.69 -23.83
C LYS A 108 0.42 18.32 -23.61
N THR A 109 -0.84 18.32 -23.18
CA THR A 109 -1.69 17.11 -23.05
C THR A 109 -2.28 16.71 -24.40
N GLY A 110 -2.73 15.46 -24.51
CA GLY A 110 -3.26 14.90 -25.76
C GLY A 110 -2.19 14.75 -26.85
N VAL A 111 -0.90 14.80 -26.49
CA VAL A 111 0.22 14.79 -27.43
C VAL A 111 1.15 13.62 -27.09
N LYS A 112 1.20 12.65 -27.99
CA LYS A 112 2.06 11.47 -27.87
C LYS A 112 3.41 11.71 -28.52
N VAL A 113 4.49 11.44 -27.79
CA VAL A 113 5.83 11.28 -28.40
C VAL A 113 5.90 9.94 -29.11
N THR A 114 6.13 9.97 -30.42
CA THR A 114 6.13 8.76 -31.27
C THR A 114 7.54 8.29 -31.61
N LYS A 115 8.51 9.21 -31.66
CA LYS A 115 9.91 8.92 -31.96
C LYS A 115 10.83 9.99 -31.38
N VAL A 116 12.01 9.58 -30.93
CA VAL A 116 13.10 10.48 -30.54
C VAL A 116 14.34 10.14 -31.37
N GLU A 117 15.02 11.14 -31.92
CA GLU A 117 16.26 10.93 -32.68
C GLU A 117 17.43 11.63 -31.97
N PRO A 118 18.56 10.94 -31.75
CA PRO A 118 19.69 11.50 -31.04
C PRO A 118 20.43 12.56 -31.85
N PRO A 119 21.11 13.50 -31.18
CA PRO A 119 22.04 14.41 -31.84
C PRO A 119 23.20 13.62 -32.49
N PRO A 120 23.84 14.13 -33.55
CA PRO A 120 25.04 13.51 -34.11
C PRO A 120 26.13 13.32 -33.04
N ASN A 121 26.82 12.17 -33.07
CA ASN A 121 27.89 11.83 -32.11
C ASN A 121 27.44 11.87 -30.64
N TRP A 122 26.21 11.47 -30.31
CA TRP A 122 25.67 11.50 -28.95
C TRP A 122 26.53 10.77 -27.89
N GLN A 123 27.42 9.86 -28.31
CA GLN A 123 28.32 9.14 -27.41
C GLN A 123 29.54 9.94 -26.93
N THR A 124 29.86 11.10 -27.52
CA THR A 124 31.07 11.86 -27.15
C THR A 124 30.81 12.85 -26.02
N ALA A 125 31.54 12.72 -24.91
CA ALA A 125 31.40 13.55 -23.71
C ALA A 125 31.88 15.02 -23.88
N SER A 126 32.69 15.30 -24.90
CA SER A 126 33.40 16.57 -25.09
C SER A 126 32.69 17.53 -26.06
N ALA A 127 31.57 18.10 -25.59
CA ALA A 127 30.83 19.22 -26.18
C ALA A 127 30.03 19.00 -27.49
N PRO A 128 28.86 19.68 -27.62
CA PRO A 128 27.68 19.14 -28.30
C PRO A 128 27.23 20.05 -29.44
N SER A 129 27.39 19.63 -30.69
CA SER A 129 26.76 20.33 -31.82
C SER A 129 25.58 19.52 -32.33
N GLY A 130 24.57 19.35 -31.49
CA GLY A 130 23.35 18.66 -31.89
C GLY A 130 22.25 18.76 -30.86
N LYS A 131 21.02 18.76 -31.35
CA LYS A 131 19.81 18.63 -30.55
C LYS A 131 19.15 17.28 -30.83
N TRP A 132 18.35 16.82 -29.88
CA TRP A 132 17.41 15.73 -30.06
C TRP A 132 16.23 16.19 -30.90
N ASN A 133 15.82 15.42 -31.90
CA ASN A 133 14.56 15.64 -32.59
C ASN A 133 13.47 14.78 -31.93
N VAL A 134 12.47 15.43 -31.36
CA VAL A 134 11.33 14.78 -30.70
C VAL A 134 10.11 14.90 -31.60
N HIS A 135 9.65 13.76 -32.12
CA HIS A 135 8.49 13.65 -32.98
C HIS A 135 7.25 13.46 -32.12
N VAL A 136 6.26 14.31 -32.31
CA VAL A 136 5.03 14.33 -31.52
C VAL A 136 3.80 14.32 -32.42
N GLN A 137 2.73 13.69 -31.95
CA GLN A 137 1.47 13.54 -32.66
C GLN A 137 0.32 13.81 -31.70
N ASP A 138 -0.69 14.56 -32.15
CA ASP A 138 -1.95 14.71 -31.45
C ASP A 138 -2.65 13.36 -31.40
N THR A 139 -3.12 12.96 -30.23
CA THR A 139 -3.78 11.67 -30.04
C THR A 139 -5.15 11.57 -30.70
N GLU A 140 -5.76 12.70 -31.05
CA GLU A 140 -7.04 12.80 -31.74
C GLU A 140 -6.89 13.04 -33.26
N SER A 141 -5.69 13.42 -33.73
CA SER A 141 -5.42 13.66 -35.15
C SER A 141 -4.12 13.02 -35.63
N THR A 142 -4.24 12.07 -36.56
CA THR A 142 -3.07 11.38 -37.14
C THR A 142 -2.25 12.26 -38.08
N GLU A 143 -2.80 13.36 -38.58
CA GLU A 143 -2.15 14.25 -39.56
C GLU A 143 -1.24 15.32 -38.91
N SER A 144 -1.19 15.41 -37.58
CA SER A 144 -0.55 16.51 -36.86
C SER A 144 0.93 16.26 -36.49
N LEU A 145 1.66 15.45 -37.26
CA LEU A 145 3.04 15.10 -36.91
C LEU A 145 3.94 16.35 -36.87
N GLN A 146 4.53 16.64 -35.72
CA GLN A 146 5.43 17.77 -35.51
C GLN A 146 6.77 17.29 -34.98
N VAL A 147 7.84 18.01 -35.30
CA VAL A 147 9.18 17.75 -34.79
C VAL A 147 9.64 18.96 -33.99
N HIS A 148 10.09 18.72 -32.76
CA HIS A 148 10.62 19.74 -31.86
C HIS A 148 12.05 19.40 -31.48
N GLU A 149 12.94 20.39 -31.46
CA GLU A 149 14.35 20.18 -31.15
C GLU A 149 14.69 20.56 -29.70
N PHE A 150 15.38 19.68 -28.98
CA PHE A 150 15.76 19.90 -27.59
C PHE A 150 17.25 19.61 -27.31
N ASP A 151 17.85 20.35 -26.38
CA ASP A 151 19.23 20.08 -25.95
C ASP A 151 19.29 18.80 -25.07
N GLN A 152 18.22 18.50 -24.33
CA GLN A 152 18.13 17.38 -23.38
C GLN A 152 16.76 16.70 -23.44
N VAL A 153 16.70 15.41 -23.10
CA VAL A 153 15.45 14.64 -23.02
C VAL A 153 15.37 13.90 -21.67
N ILE A 154 14.22 13.98 -21.00
CA ILE A 154 13.87 13.17 -19.82
C ILE A 154 12.76 12.19 -20.19
N VAL A 155 13.00 10.90 -19.98
CA VAL A 155 11.98 9.86 -20.02
C VAL A 155 11.33 9.75 -18.65
N ALA A 156 10.07 10.17 -18.56
CA ALA A 156 9.24 10.13 -17.35
C ALA A 156 7.92 9.36 -17.59
N THR A 157 7.94 8.38 -18.49
CA THR A 157 6.78 7.59 -18.95
C THR A 157 6.29 6.57 -17.92
N GLY A 158 7.08 6.33 -16.86
CA GLY A 158 6.79 5.36 -15.83
C GLY A 158 6.94 3.89 -16.27
N PHE A 159 6.79 2.98 -15.32
CA PHE A 159 7.10 1.56 -15.49
C PHE A 159 5.89 0.69 -15.90
N PHE A 160 4.68 1.21 -15.82
CA PHE A 160 3.43 0.47 -16.08
C PHE A 160 2.96 0.66 -17.53
N GLY A 161 3.69 0.05 -18.47
CA GLY A 161 3.36 0.11 -19.91
C GLY A 161 2.14 -0.74 -20.26
N LYS A 162 2.35 -1.92 -20.85
CA LYS A 162 1.25 -2.79 -21.32
C LYS A 162 0.90 -3.86 -20.28
N PRO A 163 -0.39 -4.09 -19.94
CA PRO A 163 -0.81 -5.22 -19.11
C PRO A 163 -0.30 -6.56 -19.64
N LYS A 164 0.24 -7.42 -18.75
CA LYS A 164 0.72 -8.76 -19.12
C LYS A 164 -0.44 -9.75 -19.11
N ILE A 165 -0.98 -10.09 -20.27
CA ILE A 165 -2.03 -11.10 -20.41
C ILE A 165 -1.40 -12.34 -21.05
N PRO A 166 -1.40 -13.51 -20.37
CA PRO A 166 -0.88 -14.75 -20.94
C PRO A 166 -1.68 -15.19 -22.17
N ASP A 167 -0.99 -15.49 -23.28
CA ASP A 167 -1.63 -15.85 -24.57
C ASP A 167 -2.49 -17.11 -24.47
N ASN A 168 -2.10 -18.06 -23.62
CA ASN A 168 -2.82 -19.30 -23.34
C ASN A 168 -4.18 -19.11 -22.64
N LEU A 169 -4.54 -17.87 -22.25
CA LEU A 169 -5.84 -17.52 -21.68
C LEU A 169 -6.65 -16.58 -22.59
N ALA A 170 -6.14 -16.18 -23.75
CA ALA A 170 -6.80 -15.21 -24.63
C ALA A 170 -8.20 -15.66 -25.09
N ASN A 171 -8.38 -16.97 -25.29
CA ASN A 171 -9.64 -17.57 -25.73
C ASN A 171 -10.33 -18.38 -24.60
N PHE A 172 -10.05 -18.04 -23.33
CA PHE A 172 -10.68 -18.74 -22.22
C PHE A 172 -12.21 -18.52 -22.24
N PRO A 173 -13.04 -19.56 -21.99
CA PRO A 173 -14.48 -19.42 -22.18
C PRO A 173 -15.18 -18.47 -21.20
N ALA A 174 -14.67 -18.32 -19.96
CA ALA A 174 -15.12 -17.29 -19.03
C ALA A 174 -14.37 -15.96 -19.24
N PRO A 175 -14.91 -14.82 -18.78
CA PRO A 175 -14.25 -13.53 -18.93
C PRO A 175 -12.84 -13.53 -18.29
N VAL A 176 -11.86 -13.01 -19.03
CA VAL A 176 -10.48 -12.83 -18.58
C VAL A 176 -10.16 -11.34 -18.53
N TRP A 177 -9.91 -10.84 -17.34
CA TRP A 177 -9.71 -9.43 -17.07
C TRP A 177 -8.33 -9.19 -16.48
N HIS A 178 -7.68 -8.08 -16.83
CA HIS A 178 -6.52 -7.61 -16.08
C HIS A 178 -6.99 -6.76 -14.89
N SER A 179 -6.30 -6.83 -13.76
CA SER A 179 -6.69 -6.11 -12.53
C SER A 179 -6.85 -4.61 -12.72
N SER A 180 -6.10 -3.99 -13.64
CA SER A 180 -6.21 -2.56 -13.97
C SER A 180 -7.57 -2.15 -14.57
N LYS A 181 -8.34 -3.10 -15.12
CA LYS A 181 -9.68 -2.86 -15.65
C LYS A 181 -10.78 -3.10 -14.61
N LEU A 182 -10.47 -3.77 -13.50
CA LEU A 182 -11.45 -4.10 -12.49
C LEU A 182 -11.90 -2.84 -11.76
N ARG A 183 -13.21 -2.67 -11.62
CA ARG A 183 -13.85 -1.63 -10.79
C ARG A 183 -14.76 -2.28 -9.76
N ASP A 184 -15.61 -3.16 -10.24
CA ASP A 184 -16.44 -4.05 -9.45
C ASP A 184 -16.38 -5.47 -10.03
N VAL A 185 -16.68 -6.45 -9.19
CA VAL A 185 -16.64 -7.87 -9.56
C VAL A 185 -17.79 -8.25 -10.49
N ASN A 186 -18.92 -7.56 -10.44
CA ASN A 186 -20.08 -7.87 -11.27
C ASN A 186 -19.78 -7.58 -12.76
N SER A 187 -19.05 -6.51 -13.04
CA SER A 187 -18.53 -6.20 -14.37
C SER A 187 -17.61 -7.30 -14.92
N ALA A 188 -16.75 -7.88 -14.09
CA ALA A 188 -15.92 -9.02 -14.49
C ALA A 188 -16.75 -10.30 -14.71
N LEU A 189 -17.71 -10.58 -13.83
CA LEU A 189 -18.59 -11.76 -13.91
C LEU A 189 -19.52 -11.74 -15.14
N THR A 190 -19.94 -10.55 -15.58
CA THR A 190 -20.87 -10.35 -16.70
C THR A 190 -20.19 -9.91 -18.00
N ASP A 191 -18.86 -9.77 -18.00
CA ASP A 191 -18.07 -9.13 -19.07
C ASP A 191 -18.65 -7.78 -19.52
N ASN A 192 -18.80 -6.85 -18.58
CA ASN A 192 -19.48 -5.55 -18.79
C ASN A 192 -20.88 -5.70 -19.38
N GLY A 193 -21.68 -6.63 -18.84
CA GLY A 193 -23.05 -6.87 -19.28
C GLY A 193 -23.21 -7.62 -20.61
N ARG A 194 -22.12 -8.09 -21.24
CA ARG A 194 -22.20 -8.93 -22.45
C ARG A 194 -22.78 -10.31 -22.18
N LEU A 195 -22.62 -10.82 -20.96
CA LEU A 195 -23.22 -12.07 -20.49
C LEU A 195 -24.47 -11.76 -19.66
N SER A 196 -25.59 -12.43 -19.96
CA SER A 196 -26.82 -12.34 -19.17
C SER A 196 -26.67 -12.95 -17.77
N SER A 197 -25.72 -13.88 -17.60
CA SER A 197 -25.38 -14.51 -16.32
C SER A 197 -23.95 -15.06 -16.35
N PRO A 198 -23.27 -15.17 -15.19
CA PRO A 198 -21.93 -15.75 -15.12
C PRO A 198 -21.91 -17.23 -15.54
N LYS A 199 -20.78 -17.68 -16.09
CA LYS A 199 -20.62 -19.04 -16.64
C LYS A 199 -20.26 -20.12 -15.61
N GLY A 200 -20.11 -19.73 -14.35
CA GLY A 200 -19.74 -20.63 -13.25
C GLY A 200 -19.74 -19.92 -11.91
N LYS A 201 -19.15 -20.56 -10.89
CA LYS A 201 -19.15 -20.09 -9.50
C LYS A 201 -17.76 -19.78 -8.95
N ASN A 202 -16.68 -20.08 -9.67
CA ASN A 202 -15.32 -19.89 -9.15
C ASN A 202 -14.64 -18.65 -9.75
N ILE A 203 -14.29 -17.67 -8.93
CA ILE A 203 -13.55 -16.47 -9.35
C ILE A 203 -12.06 -16.71 -9.10
N VAL A 204 -11.23 -16.64 -10.13
CA VAL A 204 -9.80 -16.97 -10.04
C VAL A 204 -8.96 -15.71 -10.19
N ILE A 205 -8.24 -15.33 -9.14
CA ILE A 205 -7.29 -14.22 -9.13
C ILE A 205 -5.88 -14.79 -9.29
N VAL A 206 -5.17 -14.39 -10.34
CA VAL A 206 -3.82 -14.88 -10.66
C VAL A 206 -2.78 -13.83 -10.29
N GLY A 207 -1.95 -14.13 -9.28
CA GLY A 207 -0.88 -13.26 -8.80
C GLY A 207 -0.88 -13.13 -7.28
N GLY A 208 0.31 -13.23 -6.67
CA GLY A 208 0.55 -13.13 -5.23
C GLY A 208 1.40 -11.92 -4.83
N GLN A 209 1.24 -10.80 -5.53
CA GLN A 209 1.88 -9.51 -5.17
C GLN A 209 0.81 -8.46 -4.87
N MET A 210 1.22 -7.20 -4.65
CA MET A 210 0.36 -6.07 -4.26
C MET A 210 -1.02 -6.07 -4.94
N SER A 211 -1.08 -5.99 -6.28
CA SER A 211 -2.37 -5.96 -6.99
C SER A 211 -3.16 -7.25 -6.86
N GLY A 212 -2.52 -8.41 -6.76
CA GLY A 212 -3.19 -9.70 -6.69
C GLY A 212 -3.93 -9.89 -5.37
N ILE A 213 -3.25 -9.59 -4.26
CA ILE A 213 -3.85 -9.75 -2.93
C ILE A 213 -4.93 -8.70 -2.66
N GLU A 214 -4.72 -7.45 -3.09
CA GLU A 214 -5.72 -6.38 -2.94
C GLU A 214 -6.93 -6.62 -3.84
N THR A 215 -6.72 -7.14 -5.05
CA THR A 215 -7.83 -7.57 -5.91
C THR A 215 -8.62 -8.69 -5.26
N ALA A 216 -7.95 -9.71 -4.71
CA ALA A 216 -8.62 -10.82 -4.05
C ALA A 216 -9.42 -10.35 -2.82
N ALA A 217 -8.82 -9.49 -1.98
CA ALA A 217 -9.49 -8.92 -0.80
C ALA A 217 -10.67 -8.01 -1.19
N ALA A 218 -10.54 -7.18 -2.23
CA ALA A 218 -11.61 -6.33 -2.72
C ALA A 218 -12.78 -7.14 -3.30
N VAL A 219 -12.49 -8.21 -4.05
CA VAL A 219 -13.51 -9.14 -4.55
C VAL A 219 -14.21 -9.85 -3.38
N ALA A 220 -13.45 -10.33 -2.39
CA ALA A 220 -14.02 -10.97 -1.19
C ALA A 220 -14.91 -10.01 -0.40
N LEU A 221 -14.52 -8.74 -0.25
CA LEU A 221 -15.35 -7.72 0.39
C LEU A 221 -16.64 -7.45 -0.37
N GLN A 222 -16.61 -7.36 -1.71
CA GLN A 222 -17.81 -7.15 -2.52
C GLN A 222 -18.79 -8.32 -2.41
N VAL A 223 -18.27 -9.55 -2.47
CA VAL A 223 -19.06 -10.78 -2.28
C VAL A 223 -19.64 -10.82 -0.86
N SER A 224 -18.81 -10.65 0.17
CA SER A 224 -19.23 -10.63 1.57
C SER A 224 -20.27 -9.54 1.84
N SER A 225 -20.10 -8.35 1.27
CA SER A 225 -21.08 -7.27 1.39
C SER A 225 -22.44 -7.64 0.80
N SER A 226 -22.46 -8.28 -0.37
CA SER A 226 -23.72 -8.74 -0.99
C SER A 226 -24.40 -9.86 -0.20
N VAL A 227 -23.63 -10.65 0.55
CA VAL A 227 -24.15 -11.70 1.44
C VAL A 227 -24.72 -11.12 2.73
N ASN A 228 -24.04 -10.12 3.31
CA ASN A 228 -24.24 -9.64 4.67
C ASN A 228 -24.90 -8.24 4.76
N SER A 229 -25.44 -7.73 3.66
CA SER A 229 -26.16 -6.45 3.59
C SER A 229 -27.57 -6.61 3.01
N THR A 230 -28.39 -5.58 3.20
CA THR A 230 -29.71 -5.45 2.57
C THR A 230 -29.58 -5.15 1.07
N GLN A 231 -28.52 -4.45 0.68
CA GLN A 231 -28.16 -4.24 -0.72
C GLN A 231 -27.37 -5.41 -1.25
N ARG A 232 -27.87 -6.05 -2.33
CA ARG A 232 -27.30 -7.28 -2.89
C ARG A 232 -27.00 -7.12 -4.38
N PRO A 233 -25.97 -6.32 -4.73
CA PRO A 233 -25.64 -6.04 -6.13
C PRO A 233 -25.12 -7.26 -6.88
N ILE A 234 -24.60 -8.29 -6.17
CA ILE A 234 -24.13 -9.54 -6.78
C ILE A 234 -25.20 -10.64 -6.57
N PRO A 235 -25.88 -11.10 -7.64
CA PRO A 235 -26.82 -12.21 -7.56
C PRO A 235 -26.13 -13.49 -7.10
N ASN A 236 -26.79 -14.26 -6.22
CA ASN A 236 -26.30 -15.53 -5.69
C ASN A 236 -24.88 -15.45 -5.06
N ALA A 237 -24.55 -14.31 -4.45
CA ALA A 237 -23.21 -14.04 -3.88
C ALA A 237 -22.64 -15.19 -3.02
N LYS A 238 -23.50 -15.87 -2.23
CA LYS A 238 -23.13 -17.01 -1.37
C LYS A 238 -22.57 -18.23 -2.11
N GLU A 239 -22.81 -18.33 -3.41
CA GLU A 239 -22.40 -19.47 -4.21
C GLU A 239 -20.99 -19.31 -4.79
N TYR A 240 -20.47 -18.08 -4.85
CA TYR A 240 -19.15 -17.83 -5.42
C TYR A 240 -18.03 -18.28 -4.47
N LYS A 241 -16.99 -18.86 -5.04
CA LYS A 241 -15.74 -19.19 -4.35
C LYS A 241 -14.60 -18.41 -4.98
N ILE A 242 -13.77 -17.81 -4.13
CA ILE A 242 -12.66 -16.99 -4.58
C ILE A 242 -11.38 -17.80 -4.42
N TYR A 243 -10.65 -17.96 -5.52
CA TYR A 243 -9.35 -18.62 -5.54
C TYR A 243 -8.27 -17.60 -5.85
N ASN A 244 -7.21 -17.56 -5.05
CA ASN A 244 -6.04 -16.76 -5.35
C ASN A 244 -4.83 -17.66 -5.62
N VAL A 245 -4.38 -17.66 -6.87
CA VAL A 245 -3.21 -18.43 -7.32
C VAL A 245 -1.95 -17.62 -7.05
N ILE A 246 -1.07 -18.14 -6.20
CA ILE A 246 0.16 -17.50 -5.75
C ILE A 246 1.35 -18.41 -6.03
N GLN A 247 2.52 -17.85 -6.38
CA GLN A 247 3.69 -18.68 -6.70
C GLN A 247 4.59 -18.92 -5.48
N GLN A 248 4.63 -17.96 -4.55
CA GLN A 248 5.51 -17.97 -3.39
C GLN A 248 4.79 -17.33 -2.20
N PRO A 249 5.14 -17.72 -0.96
CA PRO A 249 4.70 -17.00 0.24
C PRO A 249 5.19 -15.56 0.23
N PHE A 250 4.46 -14.70 0.94
CA PHE A 250 4.75 -13.29 1.09
C PHE A 250 4.25 -12.81 2.43
N TRP A 251 4.83 -11.73 2.95
CA TRP A 251 4.29 -11.01 4.10
C TRP A 251 3.18 -10.07 3.68
N ALA A 252 1.99 -10.23 4.25
CA ALA A 252 0.90 -9.28 4.13
C ALA A 252 0.97 -8.24 5.24
N MET A 253 1.61 -7.10 4.94
CA MET A 253 1.71 -5.97 5.87
C MET A 253 0.41 -5.20 5.91
N THR A 254 0.17 -4.51 7.02
CA THR A 254 -1.01 -3.64 7.20
C THR A 254 -0.65 -2.18 6.98
N LEU A 255 -1.63 -1.31 6.72
CA LEU A 255 -1.38 0.12 6.47
C LEU A 255 -0.75 0.81 7.69
N THR A 256 -1.05 0.35 8.90
CA THR A 256 -0.43 0.81 10.14
C THR A 256 0.34 -0.30 10.84
N LEU A 257 1.51 0.00 11.37
CA LEU A 257 2.36 -0.92 12.14
C LEU A 257 2.53 -0.43 13.59
N PRO A 258 2.77 -1.34 14.55
CA PRO A 258 3.10 -0.96 15.91
C PRO A 258 4.45 -0.21 15.94
N ASN A 259 4.50 0.94 16.61
CA ASN A 259 5.73 1.69 16.83
C ASN A 259 6.63 1.05 17.91
N ASN A 260 6.00 0.33 18.85
CA ASN A 260 6.64 -0.37 19.95
C ASN A 260 6.06 -1.79 20.11
N PRO A 261 6.35 -2.72 19.16
CA PRO A 261 5.74 -4.06 19.14
C PRO A 261 6.12 -4.94 20.33
N ASN A 262 7.23 -4.63 21.01
CA ASN A 262 7.69 -5.35 22.19
C ASN A 262 8.14 -4.36 23.27
N ILE A 263 8.07 -4.80 24.51
CA ILE A 263 8.48 -4.08 25.71
C ILE A 263 9.41 -4.96 26.55
N ASP A 264 10.14 -4.34 27.47
CA ASP A 264 10.92 -5.08 28.43
C ASP A 264 9.99 -5.89 29.35
N GLY A 265 10.40 -7.12 29.68
CA GLY A 265 9.69 -7.95 30.64
C GLY A 265 9.70 -7.37 32.05
N VAL A 266 9.02 -8.04 32.99
CA VAL A 266 8.94 -7.62 34.40
C VAL A 266 10.33 -7.60 35.07
N ASN A 267 11.30 -8.35 34.55
CA ASN A 267 12.69 -8.33 35.00
C ASN A 267 13.60 -7.63 33.94
N PRO A 268 14.55 -6.75 34.33
CA PRO A 268 15.44 -6.04 33.40
C PRO A 268 16.38 -6.95 32.57
N GLU A 269 16.64 -8.16 33.05
CA GLU A 269 17.42 -9.19 32.35
C GLU A 269 16.54 -10.10 31.45
N ALA A 270 15.22 -9.92 31.45
CA ALA A 270 14.29 -10.76 30.70
C ALA A 270 14.25 -10.39 29.20
N GLU A 271 14.01 -11.42 28.39
CA GLU A 271 13.74 -11.31 26.96
C GLU A 271 12.58 -10.35 26.67
N LYS A 272 12.67 -9.57 25.59
CA LYS A 272 11.62 -8.63 25.18
C LYS A 272 10.33 -9.39 24.86
N ILE A 273 9.26 -9.10 25.58
CA ILE A 273 7.94 -9.72 25.38
C ILE A 273 7.07 -8.89 24.42
N PRO A 274 6.09 -9.51 23.74
CA PRO A 274 5.11 -8.76 22.94
C PRO A 274 4.40 -7.70 23.77
N ASN A 275 4.23 -6.52 23.20
CA ASN A 275 3.50 -5.43 23.82
C ASN A 275 1.99 -5.62 23.59
N PRO A 276 1.16 -5.82 24.63
CA PRO A 276 -0.27 -5.97 24.49
C PRO A 276 -1.02 -4.66 24.22
N ALA A 277 -0.36 -3.50 24.37
CA ALA A 277 -0.91 -2.17 24.11
C ALA A 277 0.08 -1.29 23.32
N PRO A 278 0.43 -1.65 22.06
CA PRO A 278 1.34 -0.86 21.25
C PRO A 278 0.65 0.41 20.73
N THR A 279 1.42 1.47 20.55
CA THR A 279 1.04 2.63 19.74
C THR A 279 1.24 2.30 18.27
N PHE A 280 0.46 2.92 17.38
CA PHE A 280 0.48 2.61 15.95
C PHE A 280 0.88 3.82 15.11
N LEU A 281 1.62 3.59 14.04
CA LEU A 281 1.99 4.60 13.05
C LEU A 281 1.71 4.07 11.64
N PRO A 282 1.54 4.95 10.65
CA PRO A 282 1.60 4.55 9.25
C PRO A 282 2.85 3.73 8.93
N LEU A 283 2.71 2.69 8.10
CA LEU A 283 3.77 1.68 7.92
C LEU A 283 5.11 2.30 7.48
N ASP A 284 5.07 3.30 6.61
CA ASP A 284 6.22 3.99 6.06
C ASP A 284 6.98 4.81 7.13
N LEU A 285 6.27 5.39 8.11
CA LEU A 285 6.93 6.06 9.24
C LEU A 285 7.66 5.07 10.17
N VAL A 286 7.27 3.79 10.18
CA VAL A 286 8.00 2.74 10.91
C VAL A 286 9.16 2.21 10.08
N MET A 287 8.90 1.90 8.81
CA MET A 287 9.86 1.25 7.90
C MET A 287 11.00 2.18 7.45
N TYR A 288 10.78 3.50 7.38
CA TYR A 288 11.78 4.48 6.94
C TYR A 288 12.51 5.18 8.09
N ASN A 289 12.43 4.64 9.30
CA ASN A 289 13.20 5.11 10.44
C ASN A 289 14.67 4.69 10.31
N LEU A 290 15.58 5.66 10.23
CA LEU A 290 17.03 5.41 10.12
C LEU A 290 17.64 4.78 11.37
N GLY A 291 16.96 4.89 12.51
CA GLY A 291 17.40 4.27 13.76
C GLY A 291 17.51 2.75 13.68
N TRP A 292 16.88 2.11 12.69
CA TRP A 292 16.99 0.67 12.45
C TRP A 292 18.24 0.26 11.66
N LYS A 293 18.88 1.20 10.97
CA LYS A 293 20.03 0.87 10.11
C LYS A 293 21.29 0.67 10.98
N PRO A 294 22.12 -0.36 10.73
CA PRO A 294 23.37 -0.58 11.47
C PRO A 294 24.31 0.62 11.36
N SER A 295 25.00 0.99 12.45
CA SER A 295 25.97 2.11 12.50
C SER A 295 27.04 2.07 11.39
N GLY A 296 27.61 3.22 11.03
CA GLY A 296 28.64 3.37 9.97
C GLY A 296 28.15 4.08 8.70
N PRO A 297 28.71 3.82 7.51
CA PRO A 297 28.12 4.26 6.25
C PRO A 297 26.86 3.47 5.93
N LEU A 298 25.82 4.14 5.40
CA LEU A 298 24.65 3.43 4.89
C LEU A 298 25.04 2.57 3.68
N LYS A 299 24.65 1.31 3.73
CA LYS A 299 24.84 0.34 2.64
C LYS A 299 23.49 0.01 2.04
N ASN A 300 23.46 -0.23 0.73
CA ASN A 300 22.26 -0.73 0.09
C ASN A 300 21.91 -2.10 0.68
N SER A 301 20.71 -2.21 1.24
CA SER A 301 20.14 -3.48 1.75
C SER A 301 19.09 -4.07 0.80
N SER A 302 18.92 -3.48 -0.38
CA SER A 302 18.14 -4.02 -1.49
C SER A 302 19.07 -4.43 -2.64
N GLY A 303 18.52 -5.09 -3.66
CA GLY A 303 19.32 -5.67 -4.74
C GLY A 303 19.48 -7.15 -4.51
N HIS A 304 20.63 -7.56 -3.97
CA HIS A 304 20.90 -8.93 -3.54
C HIS A 304 20.60 -9.09 -2.05
N ILE A 305 19.86 -10.14 -1.67
CA ILE A 305 19.55 -10.44 -0.26
C ILE A 305 20.12 -11.81 0.09
N SER A 306 21.20 -11.83 0.87
CA SER A 306 21.78 -13.09 1.35
C SER A 306 20.81 -13.82 2.30
N PRO A 307 20.95 -15.14 2.49
CA PRO A 307 20.14 -15.90 3.44
C PRO A 307 20.14 -15.33 4.86
N GLU A 308 21.27 -14.81 5.34
CA GLU A 308 21.40 -14.20 6.67
C GLU A 308 20.58 -12.91 6.77
N MET A 309 20.66 -12.05 5.74
CA MET A 309 19.89 -10.80 5.68
C MET A 309 18.39 -11.05 5.51
N ALA A 310 18.03 -12.06 4.72
CA ALA A 310 16.66 -12.53 4.60
C ALA A 310 16.12 -12.97 5.97
N ASN A 311 16.89 -13.75 6.73
CA ASN A 311 16.48 -14.23 8.04
C ASN A 311 16.26 -13.08 9.03
N ILE A 312 17.17 -12.09 9.06
CA ILE A 312 17.02 -10.86 9.88
C ILE A 312 15.74 -10.09 9.51
N THR A 313 15.48 -9.94 8.21
CA THR A 313 14.30 -9.21 7.71
C THR A 313 13.02 -9.97 8.03
N ASN A 314 12.99 -11.29 7.87
CA ASN A 314 11.85 -12.14 8.20
C ASN A 314 11.58 -12.17 9.71
N GLU A 315 12.61 -12.17 10.55
CA GLU A 315 12.48 -12.02 12.02
C GLU A 315 11.81 -10.69 12.38
N PHE A 316 12.28 -9.60 11.77
CA PHE A 316 11.69 -8.27 11.95
C PHE A 316 10.20 -8.27 11.56
N LEU A 317 9.86 -8.78 10.38
CA LEU A 317 8.47 -8.79 9.90
C LEU A 317 7.57 -9.66 10.79
N SER A 318 8.04 -10.85 11.18
CA SER A 318 7.32 -11.74 12.10
C SER A 318 6.99 -11.06 13.43
N LYS A 319 7.96 -10.32 13.99
CA LYS A 319 7.80 -9.58 15.25
C LYS A 319 6.76 -8.46 15.15
N TYR A 320 6.83 -7.66 14.09
CA TYR A 320 5.90 -6.53 13.90
C TYR A 320 4.49 -6.99 13.55
N LEU A 321 4.34 -8.08 12.78
CA LEU A 321 3.04 -8.66 12.45
C LEU A 321 2.49 -9.56 13.57
N GLY A 322 3.35 -10.05 14.46
CA GLY A 322 2.98 -10.93 15.58
C GLY A 322 2.74 -12.38 15.18
N THR A 323 3.16 -12.78 13.99
CA THR A 323 2.90 -14.09 13.39
C THR A 323 3.94 -14.38 12.30
N ASP A 324 4.16 -15.65 12.01
CA ASP A 324 4.83 -16.17 10.81
C ASP A 324 3.85 -16.48 9.67
N GLN A 325 2.59 -16.05 9.83
CA GLN A 325 1.42 -16.38 9.01
C GLN A 325 1.09 -17.88 8.95
N SER A 326 1.63 -18.68 9.87
CA SER A 326 1.13 -20.03 10.13
C SER A 326 -0.25 -19.96 10.79
N GLY A 327 -1.07 -20.99 10.58
CA GLY A 327 -2.40 -21.08 11.20
C GLY A 327 -3.43 -20.11 10.64
N VAL A 328 -3.21 -19.50 9.47
CA VAL A 328 -4.18 -18.68 8.72
C VAL A 328 -5.14 -19.54 7.86
N GLY A 329 -5.29 -20.83 8.17
CA GLY A 329 -6.13 -21.76 7.40
C GLY A 329 -5.48 -22.36 6.14
N THR A 330 -4.22 -22.05 5.88
CA THR A 330 -3.42 -22.59 4.76
C THR A 330 -1.92 -22.49 5.09
N ASP A 331 -1.13 -23.43 4.58
CA ASP A 331 0.34 -23.39 4.67
C ASP A 331 0.98 -22.61 3.51
N HIS A 332 0.19 -22.18 2.52
CA HIS A 332 0.71 -21.47 1.33
C HIS A 332 1.31 -20.08 1.65
N LEU A 333 0.95 -19.51 2.81
CA LEU A 333 1.41 -18.20 3.29
C LEU A 333 2.43 -18.28 4.43
N ALA A 334 2.68 -19.46 4.99
CA ALA A 334 3.56 -19.63 6.14
C ALA A 334 5.03 -19.30 5.77
N ILE A 335 5.68 -18.48 6.60
CA ILE A 335 7.07 -18.06 6.44
C ILE A 335 7.95 -18.85 7.43
N VAL A 336 8.14 -20.13 7.10
CA VAL A 336 8.84 -21.11 7.96
C VAL A 336 9.88 -21.90 7.16
N GLY A 337 10.81 -22.55 7.86
CA GLY A 337 11.87 -23.36 7.25
C GLY A 337 12.68 -22.58 6.21
N ASP A 338 12.91 -23.18 5.04
CA ASP A 338 13.71 -22.59 3.95
C ASP A 338 13.10 -21.32 3.35
N VAL A 339 11.80 -21.07 3.53
CA VAL A 339 11.17 -19.80 3.09
C VAL A 339 11.76 -18.62 3.88
N ARG A 340 12.15 -18.85 5.14
CA ARG A 340 12.69 -17.80 6.03
C ARG A 340 14.08 -17.33 5.62
N SER A 341 14.84 -18.15 4.88
CA SER A 341 16.15 -17.80 4.33
C SER A 341 16.08 -17.30 2.88
N ALA A 342 14.89 -17.27 2.26
CA ALA A 342 14.68 -16.69 0.94
C ALA A 342 14.40 -15.17 1.02
N PRO A 343 14.75 -14.38 -0.03
CA PRO A 343 14.42 -12.96 -0.09
C PRO A 343 12.94 -12.70 0.17
N PRO A 344 12.58 -11.87 1.19
CA PRO A 344 11.19 -11.69 1.57
C PRO A 344 10.40 -11.01 0.45
N LEU A 345 9.21 -11.53 0.18
CA LEU A 345 8.21 -10.88 -0.66
C LEU A 345 7.25 -10.11 0.23
N LEU A 346 7.03 -8.85 -0.09
CA LEU A 346 6.16 -7.95 0.66
C LEU A 346 4.89 -7.66 -0.13
N THR A 347 3.80 -7.53 0.60
CA THR A 347 2.50 -7.06 0.12
C THR A 347 1.87 -6.17 1.19
N VAL A 348 0.84 -5.39 0.83
CA VAL A 348 0.12 -4.54 1.79
C VAL A 348 -1.37 -4.78 1.60
N SER A 349 -2.05 -5.19 2.68
CA SER A 349 -3.50 -5.36 2.75
C SER A 349 -3.95 -5.44 4.20
N ASP A 350 -4.99 -4.69 4.55
CA ASP A 350 -5.58 -4.74 5.89
C ASP A 350 -6.48 -5.98 6.09
N ASN A 351 -7.04 -6.56 5.02
CA ASN A 351 -8.11 -7.57 5.13
C ASN A 351 -7.76 -8.94 4.51
N TYR A 352 -6.76 -9.02 3.62
CA TYR A 352 -6.49 -10.25 2.85
C TYR A 352 -6.29 -11.49 3.74
N VAL A 353 -5.42 -11.40 4.75
CA VAL A 353 -5.09 -12.54 5.62
C VAL A 353 -6.32 -13.07 6.35
N GLU A 354 -7.23 -12.18 6.76
CA GLU A 354 -8.44 -12.56 7.49
C GLU A 354 -9.52 -13.16 6.57
N PHE A 355 -9.57 -12.76 5.30
CA PHE A 355 -10.36 -13.46 4.29
C PHE A 355 -9.80 -14.86 3.96
N VAL A 356 -8.48 -15.04 3.99
CA VAL A 356 -7.87 -16.37 3.86
C VAL A 356 -8.19 -17.23 5.09
N ARG A 357 -8.04 -16.68 6.30
CA ARG A 357 -8.34 -17.36 7.56
C ARG A 357 -9.78 -17.84 7.68
N SER A 358 -10.73 -17.05 7.20
CA SER A 358 -12.16 -17.39 7.18
C SER A 358 -12.55 -18.36 6.06
N GLY A 359 -11.66 -18.61 5.10
CA GLY A 359 -11.90 -19.47 3.95
C GLY A 359 -12.68 -18.80 2.80
N ASP A 360 -12.95 -17.49 2.92
CA ASP A 360 -13.55 -16.67 1.86
C ASP A 360 -12.63 -16.57 0.64
N ILE A 361 -11.31 -16.53 0.87
CA ILE A 361 -10.27 -16.66 -0.16
C ILE A 361 -9.55 -17.99 0.03
N LYS A 362 -9.54 -18.81 -1.02
CA LYS A 362 -8.78 -20.06 -1.07
C LYS A 362 -7.48 -19.84 -1.84
N THR A 363 -6.35 -19.97 -1.16
CA THR A 363 -5.05 -19.87 -1.82
C THR A 363 -4.71 -21.19 -2.52
N ILE A 364 -4.12 -21.11 -3.69
CA ILE A 364 -3.51 -22.26 -4.38
C ILE A 364 -2.10 -21.86 -4.77
N ARG A 365 -1.12 -22.72 -4.46
CA ARG A 365 0.25 -22.48 -4.89
C ARG A 365 0.47 -23.03 -6.31
N GLY A 366 1.17 -22.26 -7.14
CA GLY A 366 1.57 -22.68 -8.49
C GLY A 366 1.44 -21.60 -9.55
N LYS A 367 1.65 -21.99 -10.81
CA LYS A 367 1.57 -21.15 -11.99
C LYS A 367 0.41 -21.62 -12.88
N VAL A 368 -0.40 -20.69 -13.37
CA VAL A 368 -1.43 -21.01 -14.37
C VAL A 368 -0.76 -21.37 -15.70
N ILE A 369 -1.07 -22.56 -16.22
CA ILE A 369 -0.55 -23.07 -17.49
C ILE A 369 -1.57 -23.08 -18.64
N GLY A 370 -2.85 -22.80 -18.35
CA GLY A 370 -3.87 -22.56 -19.37
C GLY A 370 -5.23 -23.16 -19.02
N ALA A 371 -6.09 -23.29 -20.03
CA ALA A 371 -7.33 -24.06 -19.91
C ALA A 371 -7.03 -25.57 -19.82
N ALA A 372 -7.85 -26.32 -19.09
CA ALA A 372 -7.71 -27.77 -19.08
C ALA A 372 -8.13 -28.35 -20.44
N LEU A 373 -7.31 -29.26 -21.00
CA LEU A 373 -7.42 -29.77 -22.37
C LEU A 373 -8.76 -30.45 -22.71
N ASN A 374 -9.55 -30.85 -21.71
CA ASN A 374 -10.79 -31.64 -21.89
C ASN A 374 -12.03 -31.04 -21.19
N GLN A 375 -11.96 -29.81 -20.67
CA GLN A 375 -13.07 -29.19 -19.93
C GLN A 375 -13.21 -27.70 -20.31
N SER A 376 -14.40 -27.34 -20.78
CA SER A 376 -14.67 -26.03 -21.41
C SER A 376 -14.71 -24.85 -20.44
N ASN A 377 -14.54 -25.03 -19.12
CA ASN A 377 -14.56 -23.91 -18.18
C ASN A 377 -13.70 -24.17 -16.93
N SER A 378 -12.45 -24.58 -17.15
CA SER A 378 -11.53 -24.97 -16.08
C SER A 378 -10.11 -24.48 -16.34
N ILE A 379 -9.43 -24.06 -15.29
CA ILE A 379 -8.05 -23.55 -15.34
C ILE A 379 -7.09 -24.55 -14.68
N THR A 380 -5.96 -24.82 -15.33
CA THR A 380 -4.92 -25.71 -14.81
C THR A 380 -3.78 -24.90 -14.20
N ILE A 381 -3.39 -25.30 -12.99
CA ILE A 381 -2.32 -24.72 -12.19
C ILE A 381 -1.26 -25.80 -11.98
N GLU A 382 0.00 -25.46 -12.23
CA GLU A 382 1.13 -26.36 -12.06
C GLU A 382 2.05 -25.86 -10.94
N GLU A 383 2.44 -26.79 -10.06
CA GLU A 383 3.47 -26.57 -9.06
C GLU A 383 4.40 -27.80 -9.04
N ASN A 384 5.68 -27.60 -9.31
CA ASN A 384 6.71 -28.66 -9.26
C ASN A 384 6.32 -29.94 -10.03
N GLY A 385 5.69 -29.79 -11.19
CA GLY A 385 5.22 -30.90 -12.04
C GLY A 385 3.88 -31.53 -11.62
N THR A 386 3.31 -31.12 -10.48
CA THR A 386 1.96 -31.52 -10.06
C THR A 386 0.93 -30.54 -10.58
N GLN A 387 -0.14 -31.05 -11.21
CA GLN A 387 -1.21 -30.23 -11.76
C GLN A 387 -2.47 -30.27 -10.87
N GLN A 388 -3.06 -29.10 -10.66
CA GLN A 388 -4.35 -28.90 -10.01
C GLN A 388 -5.28 -28.20 -10.98
N VAL A 389 -6.58 -28.52 -10.92
CA VAL A 389 -7.59 -27.94 -11.82
C VAL A 389 -8.68 -27.28 -10.99
N ILE A 390 -9.02 -26.02 -11.32
CA ILE A 390 -10.22 -25.36 -10.83
C ILE A 390 -11.26 -25.40 -11.94
N ASN A 391 -12.38 -26.09 -11.69
CA ASN A 391 -13.50 -26.21 -12.62
C ASN A 391 -14.49 -25.05 -12.45
N ASP A 392 -15.54 -24.98 -13.27
CA ASP A 392 -16.68 -24.07 -13.08
C ASP A 392 -16.27 -22.59 -12.87
N VAL A 393 -15.34 -22.10 -13.70
CA VAL A 393 -14.76 -20.77 -13.56
C VAL A 393 -15.76 -19.69 -14.01
N ALA A 394 -16.10 -18.77 -13.11
CA ALA A 394 -16.99 -17.64 -13.38
C ALA A 394 -16.25 -16.50 -14.09
N ALA A 395 -15.02 -16.22 -13.68
CA ALA A 395 -14.15 -15.18 -14.24
C ALA A 395 -12.69 -15.43 -13.81
N VAL A 396 -11.75 -14.97 -14.63
CA VAL A 396 -10.31 -14.95 -14.33
C VAL A 396 -9.84 -13.49 -14.25
N ILE A 397 -9.23 -13.10 -13.14
CA ILE A 397 -8.66 -11.77 -12.94
C ILE A 397 -7.14 -11.89 -12.82
N LEU A 398 -6.45 -11.37 -13.81
CA LEU A 398 -5.00 -11.40 -13.95
C LEU A 398 -4.39 -10.19 -13.26
N ALA A 399 -3.71 -10.43 -12.14
CA ALA A 399 -2.85 -9.47 -11.46
C ALA A 399 -1.37 -9.77 -11.77
N THR A 400 -1.09 -9.98 -13.05
CA THR A 400 0.17 -10.44 -13.64
C THR A 400 1.15 -9.30 -13.98
N GLY A 401 0.80 -8.06 -13.62
CA GLY A 401 1.63 -6.88 -13.77
C GLY A 401 1.72 -6.36 -15.20
N PHE A 402 2.74 -5.54 -15.46
CA PHE A 402 2.89 -4.82 -16.72
C PHE A 402 4.26 -5.12 -17.37
N ASP A 403 4.31 -5.03 -18.70
CA ASP A 403 5.51 -4.93 -19.51
C ASP A 403 5.88 -3.44 -19.65
N ALA A 404 7.08 -3.08 -19.21
CA ALA A 404 7.59 -1.70 -19.28
C ALA A 404 8.16 -1.35 -20.66
N SER A 405 8.45 -2.34 -21.51
CA SER A 405 9.09 -2.13 -22.82
C SER A 405 8.36 -1.12 -23.71
N PRO A 406 7.00 -1.16 -23.82
CA PRO A 406 6.27 -0.21 -24.65
C PRO A 406 6.42 1.26 -24.22
N SER A 407 6.81 1.51 -22.96
CA SER A 407 7.12 2.85 -22.46
C SER A 407 8.44 3.42 -23.00
N LEU A 408 9.16 2.66 -23.83
CA LEU A 408 10.44 3.02 -24.45
C LEU A 408 10.41 2.92 -25.99
N ASP A 409 9.28 2.56 -26.62
CA ASP A 409 9.20 2.24 -28.06
C ASP A 409 9.57 3.42 -28.98
N PHE A 410 9.55 4.65 -28.47
CA PHE A 410 9.97 5.85 -29.20
C PHE A 410 11.49 6.02 -29.25
N LEU A 411 12.27 5.26 -28.47
CA LEU A 411 13.72 5.30 -28.48
C LEU A 411 14.27 4.42 -29.64
N PRO A 412 15.27 4.91 -30.40
CA PRO A 412 15.91 4.12 -31.45
C PRO A 412 16.63 2.89 -30.90
N LYS A 413 16.79 1.87 -31.74
CA LYS A 413 17.43 0.60 -31.36
C LYS A 413 18.88 0.80 -30.88
N GLU A 414 19.59 1.72 -31.52
CA GLU A 414 20.98 2.06 -31.20
C GLU A 414 21.09 2.66 -29.79
N ILE A 415 20.13 3.52 -29.42
CA ILE A 415 20.04 4.09 -28.06
C ILE A 415 19.69 2.99 -27.06
N LEU A 416 18.69 2.14 -27.35
CA LEU A 416 18.33 1.04 -26.47
C LEU A 416 19.50 0.08 -26.23
N GLN A 417 20.35 -0.16 -27.23
CA GLN A 417 21.57 -0.95 -27.09
C GLN A 417 22.57 -0.31 -26.11
N ASP A 418 22.82 1.00 -26.24
CA ASP A 418 23.70 1.75 -25.33
C ASP A 418 23.17 1.78 -23.89
N LEU A 419 21.84 1.75 -23.71
CA LEU A 419 21.16 1.66 -22.42
C LEU A 419 21.06 0.23 -21.86
N SER A 420 21.72 -0.74 -22.52
CA SER A 420 21.68 -2.16 -22.17
C SER A 420 20.26 -2.72 -22.05
N PHE A 421 19.38 -2.32 -22.96
CA PHE A 421 17.98 -2.73 -22.92
C PHE A 421 17.82 -4.25 -23.07
N ASP A 422 17.05 -4.86 -22.16
CA ASP A 422 16.69 -6.27 -22.21
C ASP A 422 15.23 -6.45 -21.80
N LYS A 423 14.38 -6.74 -22.79
CA LYS A 423 12.94 -6.99 -22.61
C LYS A 423 12.64 -8.19 -21.70
N SER A 424 13.54 -9.17 -21.62
CA SER A 424 13.36 -10.34 -20.74
C SER A 424 13.57 -9.98 -19.27
N SER A 425 14.34 -8.92 -18.98
CA SER A 425 14.59 -8.42 -17.63
C SER A 425 13.44 -7.56 -17.11
N SER A 426 12.37 -8.21 -16.69
CA SER A 426 11.15 -7.52 -16.23
C SER A 426 11.32 -6.61 -15.00
N LYS A 427 12.38 -6.79 -14.21
CA LYS A 427 12.69 -5.92 -13.04
C LYS A 427 13.51 -4.68 -13.44
N PHE A 428 14.41 -4.83 -14.42
CA PHE A 428 15.31 -3.79 -14.91
C PHE A 428 15.49 -3.89 -16.43
N PRO A 429 14.49 -3.43 -17.21
CA PRO A 429 14.60 -3.43 -18.66
C PRO A 429 15.78 -2.60 -19.15
N LEU A 430 16.18 -1.56 -18.41
CA LEU A 430 17.38 -0.75 -18.65
C LEU A 430 18.39 -0.95 -17.52
N ALA A 431 19.67 -0.76 -17.82
CA ALA A 431 20.72 -0.61 -16.82
C ALA A 431 21.36 0.77 -17.00
N LEU A 432 21.28 1.61 -15.99
CA LEU A 432 21.72 3.01 -16.04
C LEU A 432 22.57 3.33 -14.82
N ASN A 433 23.41 4.37 -14.97
CA ASN A 433 24.18 4.96 -13.90
C ASN A 433 23.31 5.78 -12.94
N VAL A 434 23.89 6.01 -11.77
CA VAL A 434 23.35 6.80 -10.66
C VAL A 434 21.91 6.39 -10.34
N HIS A 435 21.73 5.15 -9.90
CA HIS A 435 20.44 4.60 -9.47
C HIS A 435 19.33 4.76 -10.53
N SER A 436 19.54 4.20 -11.73
CA SER A 436 18.55 4.23 -12.82
C SER A 436 18.21 5.64 -13.36
N THR A 437 19.16 6.56 -13.41
CA THR A 437 18.89 7.99 -13.72
C THR A 437 19.46 8.47 -15.05
N VAL A 438 20.68 8.06 -15.41
CA VAL A 438 21.38 8.54 -16.61
C VAL A 438 22.30 7.46 -17.14
N ASN A 439 22.68 7.49 -18.41
CA ASN A 439 23.77 6.66 -18.92
C ASN A 439 24.98 7.54 -19.20
N ALA A 440 26.16 7.18 -18.71
CA ALA A 440 27.37 7.99 -18.88
C ALA A 440 27.73 8.23 -20.36
N LYS A 441 27.39 7.29 -21.26
CA LYS A 441 27.60 7.44 -22.71
C LYS A 441 26.59 8.38 -23.36
N ILE A 442 25.42 8.59 -22.75
CA ILE A 442 24.35 9.43 -23.28
C ILE A 442 23.91 10.39 -22.19
N SER A 443 24.84 11.25 -21.75
CA SER A 443 24.60 12.13 -20.61
C SER A 443 23.47 13.13 -20.84
N SER A 444 23.02 13.31 -22.09
CA SER A 444 21.88 14.18 -22.43
C SER A 444 20.50 13.54 -22.43
N LEU A 445 20.43 12.25 -22.10
CA LEU A 445 19.19 11.49 -21.93
C LEU A 445 19.05 11.04 -20.47
N GLY A 446 18.09 11.61 -19.76
CA GLY A 446 17.79 11.30 -18.38
C GLY A 446 16.53 10.45 -18.21
N PHE A 447 16.42 9.77 -17.06
CA PHE A 447 15.29 8.94 -16.67
C PHE A 447 14.85 9.34 -15.26
N VAL A 448 13.56 9.60 -15.09
CA VAL A 448 12.97 9.91 -13.78
C VAL A 448 11.79 8.97 -13.55
N GLY A 449 11.82 8.22 -12.46
CA GLY A 449 10.77 7.27 -12.08
C GLY A 449 10.64 6.04 -12.99
N PHE A 450 11.59 5.81 -13.90
CA PHE A 450 11.60 4.62 -14.75
C PHE A 450 12.29 3.42 -14.07
N TYR A 451 11.69 2.93 -13.00
CA TYR A 451 12.10 1.70 -12.32
C TYR A 451 10.91 1.09 -11.58
N ARG A 452 11.04 -0.15 -11.12
CA ARG A 452 9.93 -0.87 -10.48
C ARG A 452 9.64 -0.29 -9.08
N SER A 453 8.39 0.16 -8.89
CA SER A 453 7.86 0.79 -7.66
C SER A 453 8.58 2.09 -7.28
N PRO A 454 8.46 3.14 -8.10
CA PRO A 454 9.21 4.37 -7.88
C PRO A 454 8.66 5.18 -6.71
N TYR A 455 9.57 5.70 -5.87
CA TYR A 455 9.29 6.50 -4.69
C TYR A 455 9.33 7.98 -5.03
N TRP A 456 8.42 8.79 -4.47
CA TRP A 456 8.29 10.20 -4.81
C TRP A 456 9.55 11.01 -4.48
N GLY A 457 10.11 10.82 -3.29
CA GLY A 457 11.38 11.44 -2.91
C GLY A 457 12.53 11.05 -3.83
N VAL A 458 12.58 9.79 -4.29
CA VAL A 458 13.63 9.34 -5.21
C VAL A 458 13.43 9.94 -6.60
N MET A 459 12.20 10.03 -7.12
CA MET A 459 11.93 10.75 -8.38
C MET A 459 12.41 12.20 -8.33
N GLU A 460 12.13 12.90 -7.22
CA GLU A 460 12.60 14.26 -7.01
C GLU A 460 14.14 14.33 -7.00
N MET A 461 14.79 13.37 -6.34
CA MET A 461 16.25 13.29 -6.30
C MET A 461 16.89 12.96 -7.66
N GLN A 462 16.26 12.10 -8.46
CA GLN A 462 16.68 11.84 -9.85
C GLN A 462 16.61 13.11 -10.70
N ALA A 463 15.50 13.85 -10.60
CA ALA A 463 15.33 15.13 -11.29
C ALA A 463 16.40 16.16 -10.87
N ARG A 464 16.69 16.26 -9.57
CA ARG A 464 17.73 17.15 -9.03
C ARG A 464 19.12 16.78 -9.52
N PHE A 465 19.42 15.48 -9.57
CA PHE A 465 20.68 14.99 -10.09
C PHE A 465 20.88 15.39 -11.56
N LEU A 466 19.87 15.17 -12.40
CA LEU A 466 19.91 15.59 -13.81
C LEU A 466 20.06 17.11 -13.96
N GLY A 467 19.31 17.90 -13.21
CA GLY A 467 19.42 19.36 -13.22
C GLY A 467 20.83 19.83 -12.85
N LYS A 468 21.42 19.27 -11.79
CA LYS A 468 22.80 19.55 -11.38
C LYS A 468 23.81 19.16 -12.46
N LEU A 469 23.74 17.93 -12.95
CA LEU A 469 24.61 17.41 -14.00
C LEU A 469 24.58 18.30 -15.24
N TRP A 470 23.39 18.65 -15.72
CA TRP A 470 23.21 19.49 -16.91
C TRP A 470 23.50 20.96 -16.68
N SER A 471 23.50 21.45 -15.45
CA SER A 471 23.99 22.80 -15.12
C SER A 471 25.52 22.89 -15.04
N GLY A 472 26.23 21.76 -15.12
CA GLY A 472 27.70 21.70 -15.03
C GLY A 472 28.22 21.64 -13.60
N ASP A 473 27.43 21.13 -12.65
CA ASP A 473 27.84 20.99 -11.27
C ASP A 473 28.93 19.91 -11.12
N ALA A 474 30.07 20.29 -10.55
CA ALA A 474 31.23 19.42 -10.41
C ALA A 474 31.01 18.22 -9.47
N HIS A 475 30.13 18.34 -8.47
CA HIS A 475 29.84 17.23 -7.56
C HIS A 475 29.01 16.16 -8.26
N ALA A 476 27.99 16.58 -9.03
CA ALA A 476 27.18 15.65 -9.81
C ALA A 476 27.99 14.95 -10.91
N GLN A 477 28.90 15.67 -11.58
CA GLN A 477 29.84 15.08 -12.55
C GLN A 477 30.73 14.02 -11.91
N LYS A 478 31.38 14.36 -10.78
CA LYS A 478 32.22 13.41 -10.03
C LYS A 478 31.42 12.20 -9.53
N ALA A 479 30.17 12.39 -9.11
CA ALA A 479 29.30 11.30 -8.70
C ALA A 479 29.01 10.34 -9.87
N LEU A 480 28.80 10.85 -11.09
CA LEU A 480 28.64 10.02 -12.29
C LEU A 480 29.94 9.28 -12.66
N GLU A 481 31.10 9.94 -12.54
CA GLU A 481 32.41 9.33 -12.84
C GLU A 481 32.77 8.17 -11.90
N LEU A 482 32.35 8.26 -10.63
CA LEU A 482 32.62 7.25 -9.60
C LEU A 482 31.50 6.20 -9.48
N ASP A 483 30.42 6.34 -10.23
CA ASP A 483 29.24 5.47 -10.14
C ASP A 483 29.51 4.07 -10.71
N ASN A 484 28.97 3.06 -10.04
CA ASN A 484 29.04 1.66 -10.45
C ASN A 484 27.65 1.00 -10.53
N THR A 485 26.57 1.78 -10.47
CA THR A 485 25.22 1.21 -10.35
C THR A 485 24.76 0.51 -11.64
N LEU A 486 25.23 0.94 -12.80
CA LEU A 486 24.95 0.24 -14.07
C LEU A 486 25.43 -1.22 -14.04
N ASP A 487 26.69 -1.44 -13.63
CA ASP A 487 27.29 -2.78 -13.57
C ASP A 487 26.58 -3.66 -12.53
N GLU A 488 26.21 -3.08 -11.39
CA GLU A 488 25.44 -3.80 -10.36
C GLU A 488 24.05 -4.19 -10.87
N LEU A 489 23.36 -3.31 -11.60
CA LEU A 489 22.07 -3.64 -12.22
C LEU A 489 22.19 -4.78 -13.23
N LEU A 490 23.25 -4.80 -14.05
CA LEU A 490 23.53 -5.89 -14.98
C LEU A 490 23.77 -7.22 -14.24
N ARG A 491 24.58 -7.20 -13.16
CA ARG A 491 24.82 -8.37 -12.31
C ARG A 491 23.53 -8.91 -11.69
N LEU A 492 22.67 -8.02 -11.21
CA LEU A 492 21.41 -8.37 -10.57
C LEU A 492 20.39 -9.04 -11.50
N ARG A 493 20.46 -8.83 -12.83
CA ARG A 493 19.49 -9.41 -13.78
C ARG A 493 19.40 -10.94 -13.71
N THR A 494 20.50 -11.60 -13.37
CA THR A 494 20.60 -13.08 -13.30
C THR A 494 20.75 -13.60 -11.88
N ASP A 495 20.69 -12.73 -10.87
CA ASP A 495 20.87 -13.09 -9.46
C ASP A 495 19.61 -13.83 -8.94
N PRO A 496 19.72 -15.08 -8.46
CA PRO A 496 18.56 -15.82 -7.93
C PRO A 496 18.06 -15.28 -6.59
N LEU A 497 18.89 -14.52 -5.87
CA LEU A 497 18.59 -13.93 -4.56
C LEU A 497 18.23 -12.44 -4.66
N ILE A 498 17.79 -12.02 -5.84
CA ILE A 498 17.33 -10.65 -6.07
C ILE A 498 16.07 -10.33 -5.25
N ALA A 499 16.09 -9.17 -4.58
CA ALA A 499 14.96 -8.62 -3.86
C ALA A 499 13.70 -8.47 -4.73
N GLN A 500 12.53 -8.45 -4.10
CA GLN A 500 11.27 -8.14 -4.78
C GLN A 500 11.35 -6.78 -5.48
N PHE A 501 11.86 -5.76 -4.80
CA PHE A 501 12.12 -4.42 -5.30
C PHE A 501 13.61 -4.14 -5.17
N PRO A 502 14.41 -4.29 -6.24
CA PRO A 502 15.86 -4.25 -6.08
C PRO A 502 16.40 -2.81 -5.94
N MET A 503 15.58 -1.80 -6.25
CA MET A 503 15.74 -0.41 -5.82
C MET A 503 14.79 -0.07 -4.65
N GLY A 504 14.63 -1.00 -3.70
CA GLY A 504 13.67 -0.87 -2.59
C GLY A 504 14.21 -0.16 -1.33
N ASP A 505 15.52 0.06 -1.22
CA ASP A 505 16.13 0.68 -0.04
C ASP A 505 16.02 2.21 -0.13
N TYR A 506 14.81 2.69 0.14
CA TYR A 506 14.46 4.11 0.05
C TYR A 506 15.42 5.02 0.82
N ALA A 507 15.78 4.64 2.05
CA ALA A 507 16.69 5.41 2.89
C ALA A 507 18.09 5.53 2.27
N TYR A 508 18.64 4.42 1.78
CA TYR A 508 19.93 4.42 1.09
C TYR A 508 19.89 5.28 -0.18
N LEU A 509 18.83 5.14 -0.99
CA LEU A 509 18.68 5.93 -2.23
C LEU A 509 18.63 7.43 -1.93
N MET A 510 17.79 7.86 -0.99
CA MET A 510 17.65 9.27 -0.62
C MET A 510 18.98 9.88 -0.15
N GLU A 511 19.71 9.19 0.74
CA GLU A 511 21.00 9.64 1.27
C GLU A 511 22.11 9.62 0.19
N SER A 512 22.12 8.59 -0.66
CA SER A 512 23.09 8.50 -1.76
C SER A 512 22.89 9.63 -2.77
N PHE A 513 21.66 9.94 -3.15
CA PHE A 513 21.37 11.09 -4.00
C PHE A 513 21.67 12.42 -3.30
N ALA A 514 21.27 12.58 -2.04
CA ALA A 514 21.53 13.79 -1.28
C ALA A 514 23.03 14.12 -1.26
N SER A 515 23.88 13.11 -1.07
CA SER A 515 25.33 13.24 -1.22
C SER A 515 25.75 13.66 -2.64
N ALA A 516 25.22 12.99 -3.68
CA ALA A 516 25.54 13.28 -5.08
C ALA A 516 25.12 14.70 -5.53
N VAL A 517 24.08 15.29 -4.93
CA VAL A 517 23.59 16.64 -5.25
C VAL A 517 23.94 17.71 -4.20
N GLY A 518 24.73 17.35 -3.18
CA GLY A 518 25.19 18.27 -2.15
C GLY A 518 24.10 18.79 -1.21
N ILE A 519 23.07 17.98 -0.91
CA ILE A 519 22.01 18.32 0.04
C ILE A 519 22.31 17.64 1.37
N LYS A 520 22.25 18.41 2.46
CA LYS A 520 22.27 17.85 3.82
C LYS A 520 20.83 17.60 4.30
N ARG A 521 20.57 16.40 4.84
CA ARG A 521 19.30 16.11 5.51
C ARG A 521 19.13 17.02 6.72
N GLN A 522 17.93 17.59 6.88
CA GLN A 522 17.56 18.36 8.05
C GLN A 522 17.18 17.41 9.19
N GLU A 523 18.00 17.41 10.24
CA GLU A 523 17.76 16.67 11.48
C GLU A 523 16.88 17.44 12.45
N SER A 524 16.23 16.73 13.37
CA SER A 524 15.60 17.33 14.55
C SER A 524 16.57 17.50 15.72
N THR A 525 17.82 17.08 15.56
CA THR A 525 18.88 17.11 16.59
C THR A 525 20.13 17.76 16.02
N ASP A 526 20.87 18.47 16.87
CA ASP A 526 22.14 19.09 16.53
C ASP A 526 23.30 18.08 16.51
N ASP A 527 23.08 16.84 16.96
CA ASP A 527 24.07 15.77 16.89
C ASP A 527 24.23 15.27 15.44
N PRO A 528 25.39 15.53 14.78
CA PRO A 528 25.61 15.15 13.39
C PRO A 528 25.85 13.64 13.21
N GLU A 529 26.11 12.88 14.27
CA GLU A 529 26.24 11.42 14.23
C GLU A 529 24.93 10.69 14.58
N ALA A 530 23.95 11.41 15.11
CA ALA A 530 22.66 10.85 15.45
C ALA A 530 21.92 10.37 14.18
N ARG A 531 21.90 9.05 14.00
CA ARG A 531 21.06 8.30 13.04
C ARG A 531 19.57 8.37 13.41
N THR A 532 19.06 9.58 13.61
CA THR A 532 17.71 9.81 14.12
C THR A 532 16.78 10.29 13.02
N GLY A 533 15.49 9.99 13.19
CA GLY A 533 14.43 10.51 12.35
C GLY A 533 14.04 9.60 11.17
N ILE A 534 12.92 9.99 10.57
CA ILE A 534 12.31 9.32 9.43
C ILE A 534 12.85 9.97 8.15
N VAL A 535 13.26 9.15 7.19
CA VAL A 535 13.62 9.62 5.84
C VAL A 535 12.35 10.13 5.15
N LEU A 536 12.29 11.43 4.89
CA LEU A 536 11.15 12.10 4.28
C LEU A 536 11.63 13.11 3.24
N PRO A 537 10.93 13.30 2.11
CA PRO A 537 11.32 14.28 1.10
C PRO A 537 11.53 15.68 1.68
N SER A 538 10.64 16.11 2.58
CA SER A 538 10.66 17.44 3.23
C SER A 538 11.87 17.70 4.12
N ARG A 539 12.70 16.70 4.42
CA ARG A 539 13.99 16.90 5.12
C ARG A 539 15.14 17.22 4.17
N TYR A 540 14.95 17.11 2.87
CA TYR A 540 15.98 17.34 1.86
C TYR A 540 15.66 18.58 1.05
N VAL A 541 15.66 19.74 1.69
CA VAL A 541 15.43 21.03 1.02
C VAL A 541 16.77 21.73 0.79
N TYR A 542 16.96 22.28 -0.40
CA TYR A 542 18.16 23.07 -0.70
C TYR A 542 18.31 24.27 0.24
N SER A 543 19.55 24.61 0.59
CA SER A 543 19.84 25.81 1.40
C SER A 543 19.36 27.10 0.71
N HIS A 544 19.44 27.15 -0.62
CA HIS A 544 18.97 28.26 -1.46
C HIS A 544 17.48 28.15 -1.87
N ALA A 545 16.72 27.19 -1.34
CA ALA A 545 15.30 27.10 -1.62
C ALA A 545 14.57 28.40 -1.20
N SER A 546 13.52 28.75 -1.96
CA SER A 546 12.69 29.91 -1.69
C SER A 546 11.98 29.82 -0.33
N SER A 547 11.56 30.96 0.21
CA SER A 547 10.82 31.01 1.48
C SER A 547 9.56 30.14 1.44
N SER A 548 8.85 30.14 0.31
CA SER A 548 7.63 29.37 0.14
C SER A 548 7.89 27.85 0.15
N GLN A 549 8.97 27.39 -0.49
CA GLN A 549 9.37 25.97 -0.44
C GLN A 549 9.74 25.54 0.98
N LYS A 550 10.48 26.38 1.71
CA LYS A 550 10.86 26.11 3.11
C LYS A 550 9.63 26.07 4.03
N GLU A 551 8.66 26.95 3.80
CA GLU A 551 7.39 26.96 4.54
C GLU A 551 6.60 25.67 4.31
N GLN A 552 6.45 25.24 3.06
CA GLN A 552 5.76 23.98 2.73
C GLN A 552 6.44 22.75 3.34
N ALA A 553 7.78 22.70 3.29
CA ALA A 553 8.54 21.64 3.95
C ALA A 553 8.31 21.63 5.48
N ALA A 554 8.30 22.80 6.12
CA ALA A 554 8.02 22.95 7.54
C ALA A 554 6.59 22.50 7.90
N LEU A 555 5.59 22.83 7.06
CA LEU A 555 4.21 22.37 7.22
C LEU A 555 4.13 20.83 7.13
N ALA A 556 4.82 20.22 6.16
CA ALA A 556 4.87 18.77 6.02
C ALA A 556 5.52 18.10 7.25
N LEU A 557 6.63 18.64 7.76
CA LEU A 557 7.29 18.13 8.97
C LEU A 557 6.44 18.33 10.23
N SER A 558 5.70 19.44 10.33
CA SER A 558 4.73 19.68 11.41
C SER A 558 3.61 18.62 11.40
N ALA A 559 3.09 18.27 10.22
CA ALA A 559 2.07 17.23 10.08
C ALA A 559 2.59 15.84 10.52
N VAL A 560 3.86 15.54 10.28
CA VAL A 560 4.51 14.32 10.78
C VAL A 560 4.60 14.35 12.30
N SER A 561 5.10 15.43 12.89
CA SER A 561 5.17 15.60 14.36
C SER A 561 3.79 15.47 15.02
N SER A 562 2.76 16.04 14.41
CA SER A 562 1.36 15.87 14.84
C SER A 562 0.93 14.41 14.80
N THR A 563 1.31 13.66 13.76
CA THR A 563 1.01 12.22 13.65
C THR A 563 1.64 11.43 14.80
N PHE A 564 2.93 11.65 15.11
CA PHE A 564 3.59 11.02 16.25
C PHE A 564 2.93 11.38 17.59
N ASN A 565 2.64 12.67 17.82
CA ASN A 565 1.98 13.12 19.05
C ASN A 565 0.55 12.58 19.20
N SER A 566 -0.17 12.39 18.10
CA SER A 566 -1.52 11.80 18.10
C SER A 566 -1.48 10.28 18.33
N SER A 567 -0.45 9.60 17.81
CA SER A 567 -0.21 8.16 18.01
C SER A 567 0.02 7.81 19.48
N THR A 568 0.79 8.62 20.22
CA THR A 568 0.98 8.43 21.67
C THR A 568 -0.31 8.63 22.47
N ARG A 569 -1.30 9.31 21.88
CA ARG A 569 -2.65 9.50 22.43
C ARG A 569 -3.68 8.49 21.89
N GLY A 570 -3.22 7.43 21.24
CA GLY A 570 -4.07 6.32 20.79
C GLY A 570 -4.62 6.45 19.36
N THR A 571 -4.16 7.42 18.56
CA THR A 571 -4.55 7.47 17.14
C THR A 571 -4.09 6.20 16.41
N PHE A 572 -4.95 5.69 15.54
CA PHE A 572 -4.89 4.40 14.82
C PHE A 572 -5.18 3.16 15.68
N VAL A 573 -5.40 3.28 16.99
CA VAL A 573 -5.74 2.13 17.84
C VAL A 573 -7.11 1.59 17.47
N SER A 574 -8.11 2.46 17.26
CA SER A 574 -9.45 2.03 16.84
C SER A 574 -9.39 1.35 15.46
N LYS A 575 -8.61 1.90 14.52
CA LYS A 575 -8.34 1.27 13.21
C LYS A 575 -7.75 -0.14 13.37
N ALA A 576 -6.71 -0.28 14.20
CA ALA A 576 -6.01 -1.54 14.42
C ALA A 576 -6.90 -2.58 15.12
N ILE A 577 -7.73 -2.16 16.09
CA ILE A 577 -8.74 -3.01 16.72
C ILE A 577 -9.75 -3.46 15.67
N PHE A 578 -10.39 -2.52 14.97
CA PHE A 578 -11.44 -2.82 14.00
C PHE A 578 -10.96 -3.80 12.93
N ARG A 579 -9.80 -3.55 12.31
CA ARG A 579 -9.19 -4.48 11.34
C ARG A 579 -9.01 -5.87 11.96
N SER A 580 -8.44 -5.94 13.16
CA SER A 580 -8.16 -7.21 13.85
C SER A 580 -9.39 -7.97 14.31
N LEU A 581 -10.59 -7.37 14.34
CA LEU A 581 -11.82 -8.07 14.74
C LEU A 581 -12.36 -9.00 13.64
N GLN A 582 -12.02 -8.78 12.36
CA GLN A 582 -12.55 -9.57 11.24
C GLN A 582 -12.40 -11.08 11.48
N GLY A 583 -13.43 -11.85 11.10
CA GLY A 583 -13.41 -13.31 11.14
C GLY A 583 -14.18 -13.90 12.32
N THR A 584 -13.82 -15.14 12.69
CA THR A 584 -14.53 -15.93 13.71
C THR A 584 -13.72 -16.02 15.00
N TRP A 585 -14.40 -15.85 16.12
CA TRP A 585 -13.86 -15.92 17.47
C TRP A 585 -14.60 -16.96 18.30
N ARG A 586 -13.89 -17.67 19.17
CA ARG A 586 -14.52 -18.43 20.26
C ARG A 586 -14.96 -17.44 21.33
N LEU A 587 -16.23 -17.51 21.71
CA LEU A 587 -16.84 -16.64 22.71
C LEU A 587 -17.21 -17.48 23.94
N SER A 588 -16.64 -17.11 25.08
CA SER A 588 -17.09 -17.55 26.41
C SER A 588 -17.68 -16.36 27.16
N ARG A 589 -18.84 -16.57 27.78
CA ARG A 589 -19.55 -15.51 28.52
C ARG A 589 -20.01 -16.03 29.86
N SER A 590 -19.68 -15.31 30.93
CA SER A 590 -20.30 -15.51 32.25
C SER A 590 -21.31 -14.41 32.52
N LEU A 591 -22.51 -14.78 32.96
CA LEU A 591 -23.55 -13.84 33.38
C LEU A 591 -23.90 -14.11 34.84
N LYS A 592 -23.79 -13.08 35.67
CA LYS A 592 -24.18 -13.12 37.09
C LYS A 592 -25.23 -12.05 37.35
N SER A 593 -26.44 -12.44 37.73
CA SER A 593 -27.47 -11.50 38.19
C SER A 593 -27.59 -11.47 39.71
N SER A 594 -27.83 -10.27 40.23
CA SER A 594 -28.21 -10.03 41.62
C SER A 594 -29.71 -10.28 41.86
N LEU A 595 -30.52 -10.39 40.80
CA LEU A 595 -31.95 -10.62 40.88
C LEU A 595 -32.26 -12.11 40.74
N SER A 596 -33.05 -12.67 41.66
CA SER A 596 -33.46 -14.08 41.60
C SER A 596 -34.34 -14.41 40.40
N THR A 597 -34.97 -13.40 39.80
CA THR A 597 -35.84 -13.53 38.61
C THR A 597 -35.09 -13.51 37.29
N PHE A 598 -33.78 -13.24 37.29
CA PHE A 598 -32.96 -13.20 36.07
C PHE A 598 -31.88 -14.28 36.14
N PRO A 599 -31.80 -15.19 35.14
CA PRO A 599 -30.96 -16.37 35.25
C PRO A 599 -29.48 -16.01 35.15
N SER A 600 -28.68 -16.49 36.11
CA SER A 600 -27.21 -16.58 36.01
C SER A 600 -26.81 -17.83 35.23
N GLY A 601 -25.64 -17.80 34.59
CA GLY A 601 -25.15 -18.92 33.81
C GLY A 601 -23.94 -18.61 32.95
N THR A 602 -23.60 -19.57 32.08
CA THR A 602 -22.45 -19.49 31.18
C THR A 602 -22.88 -19.74 29.75
N PHE A 603 -22.39 -18.93 28.81
CA PHE A 603 -22.54 -19.14 27.39
C PHE A 603 -21.22 -19.50 26.73
N THR A 604 -21.27 -20.49 25.84
CA THR A 604 -20.15 -20.91 25.00
C THR A 604 -20.61 -20.96 23.55
N GLY A 605 -19.87 -20.31 22.66
CA GLY A 605 -20.24 -20.23 21.25
C GLY A 605 -19.18 -19.58 20.38
N THR A 606 -19.65 -19.01 19.28
CA THR A 606 -18.80 -18.26 18.34
C THR A 606 -19.34 -16.85 18.14
N ALA A 607 -18.44 -15.93 17.83
CA ALA A 607 -18.73 -14.58 17.40
C ALA A 607 -18.07 -14.34 16.04
N LYS A 608 -18.82 -13.85 15.06
CA LYS A 608 -18.36 -13.62 13.68
C LYS A 608 -18.47 -12.15 13.34
N PHE A 609 -17.38 -11.56 12.87
CA PHE A 609 -17.33 -10.21 12.32
C PHE A 609 -17.24 -10.32 10.80
N LEU A 610 -18.38 -10.12 10.13
CA LEU A 610 -18.54 -10.33 8.70
C LEU A 610 -18.40 -9.00 7.95
N PRO A 611 -17.36 -8.81 7.13
CA PRO A 611 -17.09 -7.53 6.49
C PRO A 611 -18.10 -7.18 5.40
N ARG A 612 -18.52 -5.91 5.36
CA ARG A 612 -19.39 -5.37 4.31
C ARG A 612 -19.07 -3.91 4.05
N PHE A 613 -19.55 -3.37 2.92
CA PHE A 613 -19.44 -1.94 2.69
C PHE A 613 -20.30 -1.16 3.70
N PRO A 614 -19.85 0.03 4.13
CA PRO A 614 -20.65 0.90 4.98
C PRO A 614 -22.03 1.16 4.39
N THR A 615 -23.06 0.99 5.23
CA THR A 615 -24.46 1.26 4.83
C THR A 615 -24.82 2.74 4.98
N ALA A 616 -23.91 3.57 5.47
CA ALA A 616 -24.03 5.02 5.56
C ALA A 616 -22.69 5.70 5.19
N PRO A 617 -22.72 6.83 4.45
CA PRO A 617 -21.52 7.46 3.88
C PRO A 617 -20.59 8.12 4.92
N SER A 618 -21.04 8.30 6.15
CA SER A 618 -20.25 8.86 7.25
C SER A 618 -19.28 7.86 7.89
N PHE A 619 -19.26 6.61 7.43
CA PHE A 619 -18.42 5.54 7.95
C PHE A 619 -17.55 4.98 6.83
N ASP A 620 -16.34 4.57 7.20
CA ASP A 620 -15.34 4.07 6.23
C ASP A 620 -15.34 2.54 6.16
N SER A 621 -15.68 1.87 7.26
CA SER A 621 -15.74 0.40 7.33
C SER A 621 -16.87 -0.10 8.24
N GLU A 622 -17.43 -1.27 7.93
CA GLU A 622 -18.57 -1.83 8.65
C GLU A 622 -18.53 -3.36 8.70
N TYR A 623 -18.81 -3.94 9.88
CA TYR A 623 -18.98 -5.38 10.07
C TYR A 623 -20.39 -5.70 10.57
N LEU A 624 -21.00 -6.73 9.99
CA LEU A 624 -22.14 -7.41 10.63
C LEU A 624 -21.58 -8.40 11.66
N TYR A 625 -21.87 -8.16 12.94
CA TYR A 625 -21.53 -9.07 14.03
C TYR A 625 -22.67 -10.07 14.24
N ILE A 626 -22.32 -11.35 14.36
CA ILE A 626 -23.26 -12.42 14.71
C ILE A 626 -22.62 -13.31 15.77
N GLU A 627 -23.27 -13.48 16.92
CA GLU A 627 -22.91 -14.53 17.88
C GLU A 627 -23.96 -15.63 17.92
N GLU A 628 -23.52 -16.86 18.10
CA GLU A 628 -24.35 -18.06 18.17
C GLU A 628 -23.70 -19.09 19.10
N GLY A 629 -24.49 -19.70 19.99
CA GLY A 629 -24.00 -20.68 20.94
C GLY A 629 -25.05 -21.17 21.92
N ASP A 630 -24.57 -21.85 22.96
CA ASP A 630 -25.39 -22.42 24.03
C ASP A 630 -25.18 -21.63 25.31
N PHE A 631 -26.27 -21.21 25.96
CA PHE A 631 -26.27 -20.70 27.32
C PHE A 631 -26.79 -21.79 28.26
N VAL A 632 -26.03 -22.08 29.30
CA VAL A 632 -26.38 -23.02 30.36
C VAL A 632 -26.60 -22.22 31.65
N THR A 633 -27.80 -22.29 32.21
CA THR A 633 -28.12 -21.66 33.49
C THR A 633 -27.39 -22.39 34.63
N ASP A 634 -27.22 -21.71 35.77
CA ASP A 634 -26.67 -22.36 36.98
C ASP A 634 -27.57 -23.52 37.49
N THR A 635 -28.83 -23.55 37.07
CA THR A 635 -29.78 -24.65 37.33
C THR A 635 -29.67 -25.81 36.35
N GLY A 636 -28.77 -25.73 35.35
CA GLY A 636 -28.51 -26.79 34.37
C GLY A 636 -29.41 -26.78 33.14
N MET A 637 -30.23 -25.75 32.92
CA MET A 637 -31.04 -25.61 31.71
C MET A 637 -30.21 -25.03 30.57
N THR A 638 -30.29 -25.63 29.39
CA THR A 638 -29.56 -25.18 28.20
C THR A 638 -30.50 -24.55 27.18
N PHE A 639 -30.14 -23.39 26.65
CA PHE A 639 -30.85 -22.75 25.54
C PHE A 639 -29.90 -22.21 24.48
N LYS A 640 -30.33 -22.28 23.22
CA LYS A 640 -29.63 -21.64 22.11
C LYS A 640 -29.81 -20.13 22.20
N ALA A 641 -28.71 -19.39 22.10
CA ALA A 641 -28.74 -17.94 22.09
C ALA A 641 -28.00 -17.40 20.87
N SER A 642 -28.54 -16.33 20.28
CA SER A 642 -27.90 -15.58 19.21
C SER A 642 -28.15 -14.08 19.39
N ARG A 643 -27.17 -13.26 19.02
CA ARG A 643 -27.29 -11.80 18.97
C ARG A 643 -26.60 -11.25 17.74
N ARG A 644 -27.05 -10.07 17.31
CA ARG A 644 -26.50 -9.36 16.16
C ARG A 644 -26.30 -7.89 16.49
N TYR A 645 -25.20 -7.34 15.98
CA TYR A 645 -24.86 -5.93 16.06
C TYR A 645 -24.17 -5.50 14.77
N VAL A 646 -24.03 -4.19 14.59
CA VAL A 646 -23.17 -3.64 13.52
C VAL A 646 -22.06 -2.83 14.14
N TYR A 647 -20.82 -3.22 13.85
CA TYR A 647 -19.63 -2.47 14.23
C TYR A 647 -19.27 -1.53 13.09
N ARG A 648 -19.07 -0.25 13.40
CA ARG A 648 -18.75 0.78 12.41
C ARG A 648 -17.51 1.57 12.82
N TYR A 649 -16.64 1.82 11.84
CA TYR A 649 -15.43 2.61 12.01
C TYR A 649 -15.47 3.91 11.21
N ARG A 650 -14.94 4.98 11.79
CA ARG A 650 -14.70 6.28 11.16
C ARG A 650 -13.22 6.63 11.21
N GLU A 651 -12.63 6.91 10.05
CA GLU A 651 -11.22 7.25 9.93
C GLU A 651 -10.93 8.71 10.37
N ASP A 652 -11.86 9.63 10.13
CA ASP A 652 -11.67 11.07 10.43
C ASP A 652 -11.53 11.37 11.92
N THR A 653 -12.22 10.60 12.77
CA THR A 653 -12.17 10.70 14.24
C THR A 653 -11.50 9.51 14.92
N ASP A 654 -11.03 8.53 14.15
CA ASP A 654 -10.51 7.23 14.61
C ASP A 654 -11.42 6.56 15.67
N THR A 655 -12.71 6.42 15.33
CA THR A 655 -13.76 6.04 16.28
C THR A 655 -14.41 4.72 15.91
N LEU A 656 -14.64 3.88 16.92
CA LEU A 656 -15.38 2.62 16.81
C LEU A 656 -16.72 2.73 17.53
N SER A 657 -17.80 2.39 16.82
CA SER A 657 -19.16 2.42 17.37
C SER A 657 -19.90 1.11 17.12
N LEU A 658 -20.85 0.81 18.00
CA LEU A 658 -21.67 -0.39 17.98
C LEU A 658 -23.13 -0.02 17.86
N TRP A 659 -23.85 -0.70 16.97
CA TRP A 659 -25.23 -0.37 16.61
C TRP A 659 -26.12 -1.60 16.69
N PHE A 660 -27.40 -1.39 17.01
CA PHE A 660 -28.40 -2.46 16.93
C PHE A 660 -28.70 -2.82 15.47
N VAL A 661 -29.09 -4.07 15.27
CA VAL A 661 -29.55 -4.61 13.99
C VAL A 661 -31.07 -4.67 14.02
N LYS A 662 -31.72 -4.28 12.92
CA LYS A 662 -33.17 -4.38 12.78
C LYS A 662 -33.63 -5.83 12.86
N THR A 663 -34.73 -6.06 13.57
CA THR A 663 -35.23 -7.42 13.86
C THR A 663 -36.03 -8.02 12.70
N ASP A 664 -36.50 -7.21 11.75
CA ASP A 664 -37.28 -7.63 10.59
C ASP A 664 -36.43 -8.36 9.55
N ASP A 665 -35.24 -7.84 9.23
CA ASP A 665 -34.34 -8.40 8.21
C ASP A 665 -33.05 -9.01 8.79
N ASN A 666 -32.73 -8.75 10.06
CA ASN A 666 -31.51 -9.18 10.74
C ASN A 666 -30.19 -8.74 10.06
N LEU A 667 -30.24 -7.67 9.25
CA LEU A 667 -29.12 -7.14 8.46
C LEU A 667 -29.00 -5.61 8.56
N GLY A 668 -30.12 -4.89 8.51
CA GLY A 668 -30.19 -3.45 8.51
C GLY A 668 -29.71 -2.85 9.83
N VAL A 669 -29.11 -1.66 9.76
CA VAL A 669 -28.74 -0.90 10.96
C VAL A 669 -29.97 -0.22 11.53
N ASP A 670 -30.15 -0.35 12.84
CA ASP A 670 -31.19 0.35 13.60
C ASP A 670 -30.59 1.61 14.24
N TYR A 671 -30.60 1.72 15.58
CA TYR A 671 -30.04 2.86 16.29
C TYR A 671 -28.70 2.55 16.98
N LEU A 672 -27.97 3.60 17.34
CA LEU A 672 -26.68 3.51 18.04
C LEU A 672 -26.88 2.80 19.38
N PHE A 673 -26.05 1.80 19.65
CA PHE A 673 -25.95 1.20 20.98
C PHE A 673 -24.98 2.00 21.82
N HIS A 674 -23.71 2.07 21.40
CA HIS A 674 -22.73 2.96 22.02
C HIS A 674 -21.49 3.21 21.16
N GLU A 675 -20.70 4.20 21.56
CA GLU A 675 -19.41 4.54 20.99
C GLU A 675 -18.28 4.21 21.98
N MET A 676 -17.17 3.67 21.50
CA MET A 676 -16.05 3.27 22.37
C MET A 676 -15.11 4.46 22.59
N GLU A 677 -14.93 4.86 23.85
CA GLU A 677 -13.89 5.81 24.26
C GLU A 677 -12.60 5.04 24.55
N ILE A 678 -11.60 5.15 23.68
CA ILE A 678 -10.28 4.57 23.90
C ILE A 678 -9.62 5.27 25.09
N LEU A 679 -9.26 4.49 26.11
CA LEU A 679 -8.55 4.98 27.28
C LEU A 679 -7.07 4.97 26.99
N ILE A 680 -6.48 6.16 26.87
CA ILE A 680 -5.04 6.34 26.81
C ILE A 680 -4.46 5.69 28.08
N PRO A 681 -3.53 4.72 27.97
CA PRO A 681 -2.80 4.25 29.12
C PRO A 681 -2.16 5.48 29.76
N GLU A 682 -2.59 5.83 30.98
CA GLU A 682 -1.86 6.83 31.74
C GLU A 682 -0.39 6.38 31.80
N VAL A 683 0.55 7.31 31.95
CA VAL A 683 1.98 6.99 32.22
C VAL A 683 2.15 6.25 33.57
N GLN A 684 1.07 5.67 34.10
CA GLN A 684 0.96 5.00 35.36
C GLN A 684 1.48 3.57 35.27
N ASP A 685 2.50 3.36 36.11
CA ASP A 685 2.85 2.13 36.77
C ASP A 685 2.76 0.87 35.91
N LYS A 686 3.94 0.40 35.51
CA LYS A 686 4.23 -1.00 35.11
C LYS A 686 3.72 -2.04 36.13
N THR A 687 3.08 -1.63 37.23
CA THR A 687 2.61 -2.45 38.33
C THR A 687 1.29 -1.90 38.87
N ASN A 688 0.17 -2.41 38.36
CA ASN A 688 -1.12 -2.35 39.05
C ASN A 688 -1.04 -3.22 40.33
N GLY A 689 -0.22 -2.88 41.33
CA GLY A 689 -0.03 -3.62 42.60
C GLY A 689 0.29 -5.13 42.54
N GLN A 690 0.35 -5.73 41.34
CA GLN A 690 0.38 -7.18 41.07
C GLN A 690 1.21 -7.55 39.82
N GLY A 691 1.89 -6.59 39.16
CA GLY A 691 2.82 -6.87 38.06
C GLY A 691 2.22 -7.35 36.72
N LYS A 692 0.93 -7.09 36.44
CA LYS A 692 0.26 -7.54 35.20
C LYS A 692 0.24 -6.44 34.12
N ILE A 693 0.74 -6.76 32.93
CA ILE A 693 0.74 -5.87 31.75
C ILE A 693 -0.62 -5.96 31.05
N MET A 694 -1.32 -4.82 30.95
CA MET A 694 -2.68 -4.69 30.40
C MET A 694 -2.69 -4.40 28.90
N GLY A 695 -3.76 -4.80 28.20
CA GLY A 695 -4.03 -4.38 26.83
C GLY A 695 -4.62 -2.97 26.72
N TRP A 696 -4.93 -2.53 25.50
CA TRP A 696 -5.68 -1.29 25.26
C TRP A 696 -7.08 -1.41 25.86
N ARG A 697 -7.48 -0.41 26.66
CA ARG A 697 -8.81 -0.39 27.25
C ARG A 697 -9.71 0.60 26.54
N ALA A 698 -11.00 0.31 26.53
CA ALA A 698 -12.02 1.26 26.11
C ALA A 698 -13.20 1.19 27.08
N LYS A 699 -13.97 2.27 27.17
CA LYS A 699 -15.19 2.29 27.96
C LYS A 699 -16.34 2.93 27.19
N SER A 700 -17.54 2.68 27.67
CA SER A 700 -18.74 3.41 27.29
C SER A 700 -19.78 3.34 28.39
N SER A 701 -20.63 4.35 28.49
CA SER A 701 -21.85 4.32 29.29
C SER A 701 -23.01 4.83 28.47
N HIS A 702 -24.16 4.15 28.49
CA HIS A 702 -25.37 4.66 27.85
C HIS A 702 -26.62 4.18 28.57
N LEU A 703 -27.67 5.01 28.52
CA LEU A 703 -29.00 4.68 29.02
C LEU A 703 -29.82 4.07 27.88
N CYS A 704 -30.29 2.85 28.07
CA CYS A 704 -31.21 2.19 27.16
C CYS A 704 -32.56 2.04 27.85
N ILE A 705 -33.52 2.90 27.47
CA ILE A 705 -34.85 3.02 28.08
C ILE A 705 -34.75 3.38 29.58
N ALA A 706 -34.69 2.37 30.46
CA ALA A 706 -34.63 2.54 31.92
C ALA A 706 -33.41 1.86 32.56
N ASP A 707 -32.55 1.24 31.74
CA ASP A 707 -31.38 0.49 32.20
C ASP A 707 -30.10 1.21 31.75
N THR A 708 -29.19 1.44 32.68
CA THR A 708 -27.83 1.93 32.40
C THR A 708 -26.94 0.75 32.06
N TYR A 709 -26.23 0.86 30.93
CA TYR A 709 -25.25 -0.09 30.46
C TYR A 709 -23.86 0.56 30.49
N ASP A 710 -23.06 0.16 31.47
CA ASP A 710 -21.64 0.49 31.53
C ASP A 710 -20.84 -0.66 30.92
N VAL A 711 -19.99 -0.36 29.94
CA VAL A 711 -19.23 -1.34 29.18
C VAL A 711 -17.75 -1.01 29.28
N GLU A 712 -16.95 -2.02 29.60
CA GLU A 712 -15.49 -1.95 29.59
C GLU A 712 -14.92 -2.99 28.62
N TYR A 713 -13.86 -2.61 27.92
CA TYR A 713 -13.14 -3.46 26.97
C TYR A 713 -11.67 -3.56 27.35
N GLU A 714 -11.04 -4.70 27.07
CA GLU A 714 -9.59 -4.87 27.04
C GLU A 714 -9.21 -5.63 25.76
N PHE A 715 -8.42 -5.00 24.88
CA PHE A 715 -7.88 -5.61 23.66
C PHE A 715 -6.39 -5.87 23.81
N ARG A 716 -5.97 -7.13 23.69
CA ARG A 716 -4.57 -7.53 23.87
C ARG A 716 -3.94 -7.85 22.53
N PHE A 717 -2.96 -7.03 22.15
CA PHE A 717 -2.25 -7.14 20.89
C PHE A 717 -1.04 -8.07 20.96
N LYS A 718 -0.67 -8.60 19.80
CA LYS A 718 0.66 -9.12 19.48
C LYS A 718 1.01 -8.65 18.07
N GLY A 719 2.02 -7.79 17.98
CA GLY A 719 2.32 -7.10 16.73
C GLY A 719 1.13 -6.27 16.28
N VAL A 720 0.66 -6.49 15.05
CA VAL A 720 -0.52 -5.82 14.53
C VAL A 720 -1.83 -6.43 15.05
N ASN A 721 -1.86 -7.71 15.42
CA ASN A 721 -3.10 -8.47 15.64
C ASN A 721 -3.60 -8.41 17.09
N VAL A 722 -4.91 -8.35 17.29
CA VAL A 722 -5.53 -8.68 18.58
C VAL A 722 -5.58 -10.20 18.70
N GLU A 723 -4.95 -10.78 19.73
CA GLU A 723 -4.97 -12.24 19.99
C GLU A 723 -6.17 -12.64 20.86
N GLU A 724 -6.47 -11.83 21.87
CA GLU A 724 -7.63 -12.00 22.74
C GLU A 724 -8.18 -10.64 23.15
N TRP A 725 -9.49 -10.59 23.42
CA TRP A 725 -10.10 -9.40 24.01
C TRP A 725 -11.25 -9.77 24.94
N LYS A 726 -11.55 -8.83 25.83
CA LYS A 726 -12.58 -8.98 26.87
C LYS A 726 -13.55 -7.82 26.81
N GLN A 727 -14.78 -8.10 27.22
CA GLN A 727 -15.84 -7.10 27.33
C GLN A 727 -16.68 -7.39 28.57
N GLU A 728 -16.71 -6.45 29.51
CA GLU A 728 -17.51 -6.53 30.73
C GLU A 728 -18.67 -5.52 30.66
N TYR A 729 -19.90 -6.00 30.87
CA TYR A 729 -21.07 -5.16 31.05
C TYR A 729 -21.46 -5.14 32.52
N SER A 730 -21.72 -3.95 33.04
CA SER A 730 -22.51 -3.75 34.27
C SER A 730 -23.84 -3.12 33.87
N VAL A 731 -24.94 -3.84 34.11
CA VAL A 731 -26.28 -3.39 33.75
C VAL A 731 -27.08 -3.16 35.02
N LYS A 732 -27.63 -1.96 35.17
CA LYS A 732 -28.44 -1.55 36.31
C LYS A 732 -29.71 -0.84 35.85
N GLY A 733 -30.84 -1.28 36.36
CA GLY A 733 -32.14 -0.63 36.15
C GLY A 733 -33.21 -1.24 37.07
N PRO A 734 -34.46 -0.77 36.98
CA PRO A 734 -35.54 -1.18 37.90
C PRO A 734 -35.77 -2.69 37.96
N ASN A 735 -35.54 -3.40 36.85
CA ASN A 735 -35.77 -4.84 36.69
C ASN A 735 -34.52 -5.63 36.25
N LYS A 736 -33.34 -4.98 36.25
CA LYS A 736 -32.07 -5.60 35.84
C LYS A 736 -30.96 -5.19 36.78
N ASP A 737 -30.28 -6.17 37.36
CA ASP A 737 -28.99 -5.98 38.02
C ASP A 737 -28.14 -7.21 37.72
N TYR A 738 -27.24 -7.08 36.75
CA TYR A 738 -26.36 -8.17 36.36
C TYR A 738 -25.03 -7.68 35.79
N ARG A 739 -24.04 -8.56 35.85
CA ARG A 739 -22.75 -8.40 35.18
C ARG A 739 -22.55 -9.49 34.15
N ILE A 740 -22.08 -9.09 32.96
CA ILE A 740 -21.70 -10.01 31.89
C ILE A 740 -20.21 -9.86 31.64
N LYS A 741 -19.46 -10.95 31.62
CA LYS A 741 -18.05 -10.98 31.20
C LYS A 741 -17.92 -11.84 29.96
N ASN A 742 -17.47 -11.24 28.87
CA ASN A 742 -17.19 -11.93 27.62
C ASN A 742 -15.67 -12.05 27.44
N GLU A 743 -15.23 -13.21 26.99
CA GLU A 743 -13.86 -13.46 26.54
C GLU A 743 -13.89 -14.00 25.11
N TYR A 744 -13.10 -13.38 24.25
CA TYR A 744 -12.97 -13.72 22.84
C TYR A 744 -11.54 -14.17 22.55
N ARG A 745 -11.40 -15.35 21.95
CA ARG A 745 -10.10 -15.91 21.53
C ARG A 745 -10.18 -16.43 20.10
N ARG A 746 -9.10 -16.25 19.33
CA ARG A 746 -8.97 -16.77 17.96
C ARG A 746 -8.75 -18.29 17.93
#